data_AF-A0A6C2U657-F1
#
_entry.id   AF-A0A6C2U657-F1
#
_cell.length_a   1.000
_cell.length_b   1.000
_cell.length_c   1.000
_cell.angle_alpha   90.00
_cell.angle_beta   90.00
_cell.angle_gamma   90.00
#
_symmetry.space_group_name_H-M   'P 1'
#
loop_
_entity.id
_entity.type
_entity.pdbx_description
1 polymer ?
#
loop_
_entity_poly.entity_id
_entity_poly.type
_entity_poly.pdbx_seq_one_letter_code
_entity_poly.pdbx_strand_id
1 'polypeptide(L)'
;MKKAIRNITLAVSVTTLTASAVNQRWEGTGGDGLWTNAANWSTTSVPAIGDNTANWTGDAITIDTAAFADRFWARGGLGKNVLTITNNGILTTAGDIALNEFSNNEVYADLIMAGGAAIVSNNLSVAGQDTSQGGGRVFLNSGSVEVLNSVKIGTAGQGVGVDGEVTINDGTLSVLNRTLVGGGNLDTDEGTLIINGGQYIEGTNGSSFAIGVGAGSGTVEINGGMLVNNNALKMDVDASNDVGTATINLNGGEWWQLGSSVDMQDESQIIVGEGVMHWAGDQLAAVTALVTNGFLTPAGGPTNMLAESWDASWTNSTVVDYGYWSNTYTRVLFADVDDVTNGYTTVWAQDLTPPPPGLPESDGVANTHSFNNGGGDQLWSTAGNWNPASVPTGEDTAKQIEGGTLIVASEAEVLALLNGHNNTSLLAVVTGGSLTVSNNAEIGNDGGSGLGKLVVDGGDVSVLGELSFGKKGTATRRGELELNSGTVNVGGATLVGNQATGTVTINGGVFNQPYTVFKVAGSDGSGTLNVNGGSLELHTGNDVWQPLQVGTGAGDGVVNMRGGLIRTRHLVLGNNNAGAAEVNLYGGTFDLAHGWTGSLFMRSEGKIHVEGGVFKWNGTDKLPYITNLVAQGQMTWDNGMTNMLSESWDHSWTNGTSILYAEAAGGYTTVWAFDTTSVPAGYDAFETLYDLQEGAEGDDDKDGLSNLGEYAINGNPTNAADTGQMGMSSDGSTFAYVHAKLADDSSVTYRLIDTTDLVNGSVTTNGYVSQVNGPVDGDYLTVTNNYDMTGKPEQFIELEVEQQ
;
A
#
# COMPACT_ATOMS: atom_id res chain seq x y z
N MET A 1 -42.33 6.33 -40.49
CA MET A 1 -42.20 4.97 -41.06
C MET A 1 -41.25 4.18 -40.16
N LYS A 2 -41.59 2.96 -39.71
CA LYS A 2 -40.63 2.13 -38.94
C LYS A 2 -39.65 1.46 -39.91
N LYS A 3 -38.36 1.80 -39.84
CA LYS A 3 -37.29 1.22 -40.66
C LYS A 3 -36.76 -0.02 -39.94
N ALA A 4 -36.77 -1.17 -40.61
CA ALA A 4 -36.35 -2.43 -39.99
C ALA A 4 -34.83 -2.57 -39.97
N ILE A 5 -34.25 -2.76 -38.78
CA ILE A 5 -32.85 -3.17 -38.63
C ILE A 5 -32.78 -4.67 -38.93
N ARG A 6 -31.94 -5.05 -39.90
CA ARG A 6 -31.62 -6.47 -40.16
C ARG A 6 -30.37 -6.83 -39.36
N ASN A 7 -30.53 -7.65 -38.34
CA ASN A 7 -29.39 -8.33 -37.71
C ASN A 7 -28.78 -9.30 -38.72
N ILE A 8 -27.50 -9.12 -39.05
CA ILE A 8 -26.72 -10.10 -39.81
C ILE A 8 -26.03 -11.01 -38.79
N THR A 9 -26.60 -12.19 -38.56
CA THR A 9 -25.94 -13.23 -37.77
C THR A 9 -24.88 -13.90 -38.64
N LEU A 10 -23.60 -13.64 -38.35
CA LEU A 10 -22.50 -14.31 -39.02
C LEU A 10 -22.34 -15.74 -38.48
N ALA A 11 -22.93 -16.71 -39.17
CA ALA A 11 -22.80 -18.12 -38.80
C ALA A 11 -21.41 -18.67 -39.21
N VAL A 12 -20.43 -18.55 -38.31
CA VAL A 12 -19.12 -19.21 -38.49
C VAL A 12 -19.28 -20.71 -38.23
N SER A 13 -19.39 -21.50 -39.29
CA SER A 13 -19.35 -22.96 -39.17
C SER A 13 -17.91 -23.43 -38.95
N VAL A 14 -17.47 -23.48 -37.69
CA VAL A 14 -16.23 -24.18 -37.32
C VAL A 14 -16.46 -25.67 -37.56
N THR A 15 -16.00 -26.17 -38.71
CA THR A 15 -15.99 -27.60 -38.99
C THR A 15 -14.86 -28.23 -38.19
N THR A 16 -15.17 -28.73 -36.99
CA THR A 16 -14.24 -29.51 -36.17
C THR A 16 -13.91 -30.82 -36.86
N LEU A 17 -12.85 -30.80 -37.68
CA LEU A 17 -12.18 -32.00 -38.14
C LEU A 17 -11.55 -32.68 -36.92
N THR A 18 -12.24 -33.67 -36.37
CA THR A 18 -11.69 -34.57 -35.36
C THR A 18 -10.60 -35.43 -36.00
N ALA A 19 -9.38 -34.90 -36.00
CA ALA A 19 -8.18 -35.72 -36.20
C ALA A 19 -8.19 -36.84 -35.15
N SER A 20 -7.96 -38.08 -35.58
CA SER A 20 -7.82 -39.20 -34.65
C SER A 20 -6.53 -39.04 -33.86
N ALA A 21 -6.62 -39.06 -32.53
CA ALA A 21 -5.48 -39.06 -31.63
C ALA A 21 -4.39 -40.06 -32.09
N VAL A 22 -3.16 -39.59 -32.28
CA VAL A 22 -2.01 -40.41 -32.61
C VAL A 22 -1.05 -40.43 -31.43
N ASN A 23 -0.45 -41.60 -31.16
CA ASN A 23 0.64 -41.70 -30.20
C ASN A 23 1.97 -41.37 -30.93
N GLN A 24 2.56 -40.21 -30.62
CA GLN A 24 3.82 -39.74 -31.18
C GLN A 24 4.95 -39.92 -30.16
N ARG A 25 6.06 -40.51 -30.58
CA ARG A 25 7.26 -40.66 -29.74
C ARG A 25 8.34 -39.69 -30.21
N TRP A 26 9.02 -39.05 -29.28
CA TRP A 26 10.26 -38.32 -29.55
C TRP A 26 11.39 -39.30 -29.89
N GLU A 27 12.05 -39.06 -31.01
CA GLU A 27 13.21 -39.81 -31.51
C GLU A 27 14.49 -38.97 -31.60
N GLY A 28 14.38 -37.63 -31.50
CA GLY A 28 15.53 -36.70 -31.50
C GLY A 28 16.34 -36.64 -32.80
N THR A 29 15.87 -37.32 -33.86
CA THR A 29 16.62 -37.57 -35.10
C THR A 29 16.81 -36.36 -36.01
N GLY A 30 16.12 -35.24 -35.76
CA GLY A 30 16.35 -33.95 -36.40
C GLY A 30 17.59 -33.20 -35.87
N GLY A 31 18.06 -33.52 -34.67
CA GLY A 31 19.34 -33.06 -34.11
C GLY A 31 19.37 -31.61 -33.58
N ASP A 32 18.23 -30.91 -33.54
CA ASP A 32 18.10 -29.53 -33.02
C ASP A 32 17.43 -29.44 -31.64
N GLY A 33 16.76 -30.51 -31.19
CA GLY A 33 16.05 -30.53 -29.90
C GLY A 33 14.70 -29.80 -29.90
N LEU A 34 14.23 -29.28 -31.04
CA LEU A 34 13.04 -28.40 -31.09
C LEU A 34 11.73 -29.20 -31.28
N TRP A 35 10.72 -28.90 -30.46
CA TRP A 35 9.38 -29.51 -30.56
C TRP A 35 8.77 -29.38 -31.97
N THR A 36 8.97 -28.23 -32.60
CA THR A 36 8.41 -27.85 -33.91
C THR A 36 9.09 -28.52 -35.09
N ASN A 37 10.23 -29.18 -34.91
CA ASN A 37 10.84 -29.97 -35.96
C ASN A 37 10.18 -31.35 -36.05
N ALA A 38 9.31 -31.51 -37.05
CA ALA A 38 8.61 -32.75 -37.35
C ALA A 38 9.54 -33.98 -37.51
N ALA A 39 10.82 -33.79 -37.87
CA ALA A 39 11.79 -34.87 -37.98
C ALA A 39 12.26 -35.43 -36.63
N ASN A 40 11.95 -34.78 -35.50
CA ASN A 40 12.20 -35.33 -34.16
C ASN A 40 11.11 -36.30 -33.68
N TRP A 41 10.01 -36.46 -34.41
CA TRP A 41 8.84 -37.26 -34.01
C TRP A 41 8.67 -38.51 -34.88
N SER A 42 8.30 -39.63 -34.26
CA SER A 42 8.18 -40.95 -34.90
C SER A 42 7.18 -41.04 -36.06
N THR A 43 6.25 -40.08 -36.17
CA THR A 43 5.26 -39.97 -37.25
C THR A 43 5.66 -38.97 -38.34
N THR A 44 6.82 -38.32 -38.21
CA THR A 44 7.31 -37.24 -39.10
C THR A 44 6.34 -36.03 -39.19
N SER A 45 5.64 -35.75 -38.10
CA SER A 45 4.68 -34.65 -37.92
C SER A 45 4.94 -33.94 -36.60
N VAL A 46 4.57 -32.66 -36.47
CA VAL A 46 4.50 -32.01 -35.15
C VAL A 46 3.22 -32.45 -34.44
N PRO A 47 3.24 -32.75 -33.13
CA PRO A 47 2.06 -33.06 -32.35
C PRO A 47 0.99 -31.97 -32.34
N ALA A 48 -0.27 -32.39 -32.34
CA ALA A 48 -1.44 -31.55 -32.15
C ALA A 48 -2.12 -31.83 -30.79
N ILE A 49 -3.08 -30.99 -30.40
CA ILE A 49 -3.82 -31.05 -29.11
C ILE A 49 -4.57 -32.38 -28.84
N GLY A 50 -4.70 -33.25 -29.85
CA GLY A 50 -5.28 -34.59 -29.70
C GLY A 50 -4.26 -35.73 -29.61
N ASP A 51 -2.96 -35.46 -29.72
CA ASP A 51 -1.93 -36.49 -29.82
C ASP A 51 -1.25 -36.77 -28.48
N ASN A 52 -1.10 -38.05 -28.12
CA ASN A 52 -0.30 -38.42 -26.96
C ASN A 52 1.18 -38.37 -27.33
N THR A 53 1.98 -37.62 -26.59
CA THR A 53 3.41 -37.41 -26.86
C THR A 53 4.27 -38.04 -25.78
N ALA A 54 5.40 -38.65 -26.16
CA ALA A 54 6.28 -39.29 -25.19
C ALA A 54 7.78 -39.15 -25.52
N ASN A 55 8.58 -38.71 -24.54
CA ASN A 55 10.03 -38.76 -24.59
C ASN A 55 10.57 -40.02 -23.91
N TRP A 56 11.19 -40.91 -24.69
CA TRP A 56 11.78 -42.17 -24.24
C TRP A 56 13.27 -42.31 -24.65
N THR A 57 13.92 -41.26 -25.15
CA THR A 57 15.32 -41.34 -25.62
C THR A 57 16.32 -40.88 -24.58
N GLY A 58 15.90 -40.07 -23.60
CA GLY A 58 16.82 -39.38 -22.68
C GLY A 58 17.37 -38.08 -23.26
N ASP A 59 16.85 -37.60 -24.40
CA ASP A 59 17.22 -36.32 -24.99
C ASP A 59 16.48 -35.14 -24.35
N ALA A 60 17.00 -33.93 -24.56
CA ALA A 60 16.31 -32.69 -24.22
C ALA A 60 15.35 -32.28 -25.34
N ILE A 61 14.16 -31.81 -24.95
CA ILE A 61 13.14 -31.21 -25.81
C ILE A 61 13.01 -29.74 -25.43
N THR A 62 13.02 -28.85 -26.42
CA THR A 62 12.84 -27.41 -26.24
C THR A 62 11.57 -26.93 -26.93
N ILE A 63 10.77 -26.16 -26.19
CA ILE A 63 9.60 -25.44 -26.67
C ILE A 63 9.96 -23.95 -26.70
N ASP A 64 10.02 -23.40 -27.91
CA ASP A 64 10.40 -22.02 -28.23
C ASP A 64 9.26 -21.21 -28.85
N THR A 65 8.13 -21.88 -29.10
CA THR A 65 6.93 -21.40 -29.78
C THR A 65 5.71 -22.19 -29.26
N ALA A 66 4.52 -22.01 -29.84
CA ALA A 66 3.33 -22.75 -29.44
C ALA A 66 3.42 -24.25 -29.79
N ALA A 67 3.17 -25.11 -28.79
CA ALA A 67 3.21 -26.56 -28.84
C ALA A 67 1.93 -27.15 -28.21
N PHE A 68 1.44 -28.26 -28.76
CA PHE A 68 0.17 -28.86 -28.37
C PHE A 68 0.28 -30.39 -28.24
N ALA A 69 -0.40 -30.97 -27.25
CA ALA A 69 -0.56 -32.42 -27.10
C ALA A 69 -1.91 -32.75 -26.42
N ASP A 70 -2.41 -33.98 -26.53
CA ASP A 70 -3.33 -34.50 -25.52
C ASP A 70 -2.56 -34.65 -24.20
N ARG A 71 -1.50 -35.46 -24.22
CA ARG A 71 -0.64 -35.71 -23.04
C ARG A 71 0.83 -35.60 -23.39
N PHE A 72 1.66 -35.27 -22.41
CA PHE A 72 3.11 -35.39 -22.50
C PHE A 72 3.67 -36.30 -21.40
N TRP A 73 4.44 -37.31 -21.81
CA TRP A 73 5.09 -38.26 -20.92
C TRP A 73 6.62 -38.22 -21.08
N ALA A 74 7.36 -38.00 -20.00
CA ALA A 74 8.80 -38.22 -19.97
C ALA A 74 9.12 -39.52 -19.22
N ARG A 75 9.71 -40.51 -19.90
CA ARG A 75 10.05 -41.83 -19.33
C ARG A 75 11.54 -41.98 -19.18
N GLY A 76 12.02 -42.28 -17.96
CA GLY A 76 13.41 -42.61 -17.68
C GLY A 76 13.99 -43.68 -18.62
N GLY A 77 14.89 -43.27 -19.52
CA GLY A 77 15.66 -44.14 -20.41
C GLY A 77 17.02 -44.47 -19.79
N LEU A 78 18.06 -44.60 -20.62
CA LEU A 78 19.46 -44.64 -20.15
C LEU A 78 20.05 -43.24 -19.86
N GLY A 79 19.19 -42.23 -19.67
CA GLY A 79 19.56 -40.83 -19.53
C GLY A 79 18.43 -39.96 -18.99
N LYS A 80 18.79 -38.75 -18.57
CA LYS A 80 17.91 -37.74 -17.98
C LYS A 80 17.10 -37.04 -19.08
N ASN A 81 15.79 -37.28 -19.12
CA ASN A 81 14.91 -36.53 -20.02
C ASN A 81 14.72 -35.10 -19.49
N VAL A 82 14.76 -34.11 -20.38
CA VAL A 82 14.51 -32.71 -20.03
C VAL A 82 13.51 -32.11 -21.01
N LEU A 83 12.46 -31.47 -20.50
CA LEU A 83 11.57 -30.62 -21.28
C LEU A 83 11.80 -29.16 -20.84
N THR A 84 12.24 -28.30 -21.75
CA THR A 84 12.48 -26.87 -21.48
C THR A 84 11.47 -26.02 -22.22
N ILE A 85 10.78 -25.12 -21.52
CA ILE A 85 9.88 -24.13 -22.12
C ILE A 85 10.49 -22.74 -21.93
N THR A 86 10.92 -22.13 -23.03
CA THR A 86 11.63 -20.83 -23.05
C THR A 86 10.66 -19.65 -23.13
N ASN A 87 11.12 -18.41 -22.96
CA ASN A 87 10.31 -17.16 -22.96
C ASN A 87 9.18 -17.07 -24.01
N ASN A 88 9.39 -17.60 -25.22
CA ASN A 88 8.41 -17.55 -26.32
C ASN A 88 7.60 -18.85 -26.49
N GLY A 89 7.95 -19.88 -25.71
CA GLY A 89 7.34 -21.19 -25.72
C GLY A 89 6.04 -21.24 -24.93
N ILE A 90 5.04 -21.90 -25.51
CA ILE A 90 3.77 -22.18 -24.83
C ILE A 90 3.43 -23.66 -25.09
N LEU A 91 3.36 -24.47 -24.04
CA LEU A 91 2.82 -25.84 -24.13
C LEU A 91 1.37 -25.84 -23.64
N THR A 92 0.45 -26.35 -24.45
CA THR A 92 -0.93 -26.62 -24.03
C THR A 92 -1.24 -28.11 -24.14
N THR A 93 -1.65 -28.74 -23.03
CA THR A 93 -2.10 -30.13 -23.01
C THR A 93 -3.58 -30.25 -22.68
N ALA A 94 -4.31 -31.12 -23.39
CA ALA A 94 -5.72 -31.42 -23.11
C ALA A 94 -5.91 -32.42 -21.94
N GLY A 95 -4.84 -33.14 -21.60
CA GLY A 95 -4.72 -34.07 -20.50
C GLY A 95 -3.48 -33.76 -19.66
N ASP A 96 -2.72 -34.80 -19.32
CA ASP A 96 -1.65 -34.76 -18.31
C ASP A 96 -0.28 -34.36 -18.87
N ILE A 97 0.53 -33.71 -18.04
CA ILE A 97 1.99 -33.75 -18.12
C ILE A 97 2.47 -34.69 -17.02
N ALA A 98 3.11 -35.81 -17.37
CA ALA A 98 3.72 -36.70 -16.38
C ALA A 98 5.23 -36.86 -16.60
N LEU A 99 5.98 -36.61 -15.53
CA LEU A 99 7.43 -36.73 -15.45
C LEU A 99 7.78 -38.01 -14.69
N ASN A 100 8.61 -38.83 -15.33
CA ASN A 100 9.06 -40.14 -14.85
C ASN A 100 7.92 -41.15 -14.65
N GLU A 101 7.14 -41.37 -15.71
CA GLU A 101 6.11 -42.41 -15.77
C GLU A 101 6.64 -43.66 -16.53
N PHE A 102 6.25 -44.87 -16.09
CA PHE A 102 6.68 -46.17 -16.62
C PHE A 102 8.18 -46.48 -16.59
N SER A 103 8.99 -45.78 -15.78
CA SER A 103 10.40 -46.13 -15.59
C SER A 103 10.55 -47.51 -14.93
N ASN A 104 11.66 -48.19 -15.24
CA ASN A 104 12.03 -49.49 -14.66
C ASN A 104 13.29 -49.40 -13.79
N ASN A 105 13.81 -48.18 -13.61
CA ASN A 105 15.09 -47.84 -12.98
C ASN A 105 14.94 -46.44 -12.36
N GLU A 106 15.75 -46.16 -11.35
CA GLU A 106 15.94 -44.85 -10.72
C GLU A 106 16.54 -43.85 -11.73
N VAL A 107 15.68 -43.04 -12.36
CA VAL A 107 16.07 -42.07 -13.40
C VAL A 107 15.21 -40.81 -13.23
N TYR A 108 15.80 -39.64 -13.46
CA TYR A 108 15.09 -38.36 -13.34
C TYR A 108 14.55 -37.86 -14.69
N ALA A 109 13.35 -37.29 -14.65
CA ALA A 109 12.79 -36.46 -15.73
C ALA A 109 12.52 -35.04 -15.21
N ASP A 110 13.03 -34.04 -15.92
CA ASP A 110 12.92 -32.62 -15.54
C ASP A 110 12.00 -31.85 -16.49
N LEU A 111 11.15 -30.98 -15.95
CA LEU A 111 10.52 -29.85 -16.65
C LEU A 111 11.18 -28.55 -16.20
N ILE A 112 11.64 -27.72 -17.13
CA ILE A 112 12.30 -26.45 -16.87
C ILE A 112 11.51 -25.33 -17.54
N MET A 113 10.89 -24.47 -16.73
CA MET A 113 10.29 -23.23 -17.20
C MET A 113 11.34 -22.12 -17.13
N ALA A 114 11.66 -21.56 -18.29
CA ALA A 114 12.57 -20.44 -18.47
C ALA A 114 11.82 -19.33 -19.21
N GLY A 115 10.78 -18.79 -18.57
CA GLY A 115 10.00 -17.62 -18.98
C GLY A 115 8.76 -17.88 -19.81
N GLY A 116 8.56 -19.10 -20.33
CA GLY A 116 7.39 -19.47 -21.13
C GLY A 116 6.17 -19.88 -20.30
N ALA A 117 5.15 -20.44 -20.96
CA ALA A 117 3.91 -20.89 -20.32
C ALA A 117 3.63 -22.38 -20.53
N ALA A 118 3.08 -23.03 -19.50
CA ALA A 118 2.51 -24.39 -19.59
C ALA A 118 1.05 -24.36 -19.11
N ILE A 119 0.12 -24.82 -19.94
CA ILE A 119 -1.30 -24.93 -19.63
C ILE A 119 -1.67 -26.42 -19.66
N VAL A 120 -1.97 -26.97 -18.49
CA VAL A 120 -2.20 -28.40 -18.27
C VAL A 120 -3.65 -28.62 -17.90
N SER A 121 -4.47 -29.12 -18.85
CA SER A 121 -5.92 -29.22 -18.64
C SER A 121 -6.33 -30.34 -17.68
N ASN A 122 -5.43 -31.28 -17.36
CA ASN A 122 -5.63 -32.29 -16.32
C ASN A 122 -4.53 -32.19 -15.25
N ASN A 123 -3.68 -33.21 -15.05
CA ASN A 123 -2.73 -33.24 -13.95
C ASN A 123 -1.29 -32.93 -14.40
N LEU A 124 -0.54 -32.23 -13.55
CA LEU A 124 0.91 -32.24 -13.58
C LEU A 124 1.41 -33.26 -12.55
N SER A 125 1.97 -34.37 -13.03
CA SER A 125 2.43 -35.48 -12.20
C SER A 125 3.95 -35.55 -12.21
N VAL A 126 4.57 -35.30 -11.08
CA VAL A 126 6.02 -35.24 -10.88
C VAL A 126 6.39 -36.47 -10.04
N ALA A 127 6.71 -37.58 -10.72
CA ALA A 127 6.79 -38.91 -10.11
C ALA A 127 5.54 -39.29 -9.27
N GLY A 128 4.36 -38.94 -9.80
CA GLY A 128 3.06 -39.00 -9.10
C GLY A 128 2.00 -39.90 -9.74
N GLN A 129 2.40 -40.95 -10.46
CA GLN A 129 1.48 -41.94 -11.05
C GLN A 129 1.87 -43.35 -10.62
N ASP A 130 0.91 -44.27 -10.53
CA ASP A 130 1.07 -45.67 -10.07
C ASP A 130 2.07 -46.52 -10.89
N THR A 131 2.79 -45.94 -11.84
CA THR A 131 3.82 -46.61 -12.66
C THR A 131 5.17 -45.90 -12.63
N SER A 132 5.34 -44.90 -11.76
CA SER A 132 6.61 -44.21 -11.52
C SER A 132 7.58 -45.07 -10.69
N GLN A 133 8.87 -44.97 -11.01
CA GLN A 133 9.99 -45.56 -10.27
C GLN A 133 11.20 -44.62 -10.32
N GLY A 134 11.68 -44.13 -9.17
CA GLY A 134 12.62 -43.00 -9.12
C GLY A 134 11.97 -41.64 -9.36
N GLY A 135 12.77 -40.59 -9.51
CA GLY A 135 12.27 -39.21 -9.35
C GLY A 135 11.86 -38.40 -10.58
N GLY A 136 11.18 -37.29 -10.34
CA GLY A 136 10.78 -36.29 -11.32
C GLY A 136 10.95 -34.89 -10.74
N ARG A 137 11.24 -33.88 -11.57
CA ARG A 137 11.47 -32.51 -11.10
C ARG A 137 10.83 -31.44 -11.97
N VAL A 138 10.38 -30.35 -11.36
CA VAL A 138 9.96 -29.13 -12.05
C VAL A 138 10.79 -27.96 -11.51
N PHE A 139 11.40 -27.18 -12.41
CA PHE A 139 12.10 -25.94 -12.09
C PHE A 139 11.39 -24.77 -12.75
N LEU A 140 10.70 -23.96 -11.96
CA LEU A 140 10.06 -22.73 -12.40
C LEU A 140 10.99 -21.54 -12.13
N ASN A 141 11.80 -21.17 -13.12
CA ASN A 141 12.77 -20.07 -13.01
C ASN A 141 12.22 -18.72 -13.49
N SER A 142 11.09 -18.73 -14.20
CA SER A 142 10.25 -17.60 -14.59
C SER A 142 9.14 -18.12 -15.53
N GLY A 143 8.10 -17.32 -15.75
CA GLY A 143 6.96 -17.68 -16.60
C GLY A 143 5.78 -18.22 -15.78
N SER A 144 4.94 -19.05 -16.39
CA SER A 144 3.74 -19.57 -15.72
C SER A 144 3.44 -21.05 -15.99
N VAL A 145 2.87 -21.71 -14.99
CA VAL A 145 2.32 -23.07 -15.10
C VAL A 145 0.91 -23.06 -14.53
N GLU A 146 -0.09 -23.32 -15.37
CA GLU A 146 -1.50 -23.41 -14.98
C GLU A 146 -1.94 -24.87 -15.07
N VAL A 147 -2.44 -25.43 -13.96
CA VAL A 147 -2.89 -26.83 -13.85
C VAL A 147 -4.37 -26.86 -13.48
N LEU A 148 -5.24 -27.25 -14.40
CA LEU A 148 -6.70 -27.17 -14.22
C LEU A 148 -7.29 -28.31 -13.37
N ASN A 149 -6.50 -29.34 -13.06
CA ASN A 149 -6.88 -30.37 -12.08
C ASN A 149 -5.85 -30.43 -10.93
N SER A 150 -5.06 -31.51 -10.83
CA SER A 150 -4.19 -31.73 -9.67
C SER A 150 -2.69 -31.64 -9.98
N VAL A 151 -1.92 -31.12 -9.04
CA VAL A 151 -0.46 -31.32 -8.97
C VAL A 151 -0.18 -32.50 -8.03
N LYS A 152 0.71 -33.40 -8.46
CA LYS A 152 1.14 -34.55 -7.68
C LYS A 152 2.67 -34.62 -7.66
N ILE A 153 3.27 -34.70 -6.48
CA ILE A 153 4.72 -34.65 -6.28
C ILE A 153 5.12 -35.85 -5.40
N GLY A 154 5.71 -36.90 -5.97
CA GLY A 154 6.20 -38.06 -5.21
C GLY A 154 5.12 -38.89 -4.51
N THR A 155 3.99 -39.16 -5.19
CA THR A 155 2.74 -39.62 -4.54
C THR A 155 2.37 -41.09 -4.82
N ALA A 156 3.16 -41.87 -5.55
CA ALA A 156 2.67 -43.16 -6.09
C ALA A 156 3.75 -44.18 -6.51
N GLY A 157 4.64 -44.59 -5.60
CA GLY A 157 5.58 -45.68 -5.86
C GLY A 157 4.90 -47.06 -5.98
N GLN A 158 5.47 -47.93 -6.81
CA GLN A 158 5.11 -49.35 -6.88
C GLN A 158 6.36 -50.22 -6.72
N GLY A 159 6.62 -50.65 -5.48
CA GLY A 159 7.71 -51.55 -5.10
C GLY A 159 9.12 -50.93 -5.07
N VAL A 160 9.26 -49.68 -5.48
CA VAL A 160 10.45 -48.82 -5.36
C VAL A 160 9.95 -47.40 -5.08
N GLY A 161 10.63 -46.67 -4.19
CA GLY A 161 10.34 -45.28 -3.87
C GLY A 161 10.35 -44.34 -5.08
N VAL A 162 9.67 -43.20 -4.95
CA VAL A 162 9.61 -42.13 -5.95
C VAL A 162 9.90 -40.76 -5.33
N ASP A 163 10.80 -39.99 -5.96
CA ASP A 163 11.18 -38.65 -5.47
C ASP A 163 10.55 -37.57 -6.37
N GLY A 164 9.53 -36.86 -5.90
CA GLY A 164 9.01 -35.69 -6.59
C GLY A 164 9.63 -34.39 -6.07
N GLU A 165 10.09 -33.50 -6.95
CA GLU A 165 10.52 -32.15 -6.58
C GLU A 165 9.82 -31.08 -7.44
N VAL A 166 9.30 -30.02 -6.84
CA VAL A 166 8.89 -28.81 -7.55
C VAL A 166 9.57 -27.62 -6.91
N THR A 167 10.46 -26.95 -7.64
CA THR A 167 11.21 -25.79 -7.18
C THR A 167 10.78 -24.54 -7.95
N ILE A 168 10.25 -23.54 -7.26
CA ILE A 168 9.86 -22.22 -7.79
C ILE A 168 10.90 -21.19 -7.33
N ASN A 169 11.63 -20.64 -8.29
CA ASN A 169 12.59 -19.57 -8.08
C ASN A 169 12.00 -18.20 -8.46
N ASP A 170 11.17 -18.15 -9.51
CA ASP A 170 10.39 -16.97 -9.93
C ASP A 170 9.27 -17.38 -10.90
N GLY A 171 8.24 -16.54 -11.07
CA GLY A 171 7.04 -16.85 -11.86
C GLY A 171 5.88 -17.41 -11.03
N THR A 172 4.85 -17.96 -11.69
CA THR A 172 3.61 -18.42 -11.02
C THR A 172 3.25 -19.86 -11.38
N LEU A 173 3.05 -20.71 -10.37
CA LEU A 173 2.41 -22.02 -10.51
C LEU A 173 1.01 -21.95 -9.88
N SER A 174 -0.03 -22.10 -10.71
CA SER A 174 -1.43 -22.11 -10.29
C SER A 174 -2.04 -23.51 -10.45
N VAL A 175 -2.73 -23.99 -9.42
CA VAL A 175 -3.40 -25.30 -9.39
C VAL A 175 -4.86 -25.10 -9.05
N LEU A 176 -5.76 -25.38 -9.99
CA LEU A 176 -7.17 -25.09 -9.81
C LEU A 176 -7.83 -25.98 -8.74
N ASN A 177 -7.54 -27.29 -8.71
CA ASN A 177 -8.27 -28.24 -7.86
C ASN A 177 -7.50 -28.67 -6.61
N ARG A 178 -6.34 -29.32 -6.74
CA ARG A 178 -5.68 -29.99 -5.60
C ARG A 178 -4.19 -30.23 -5.77
N THR A 179 -3.44 -30.08 -4.69
CA THR A 179 -2.02 -30.45 -4.59
C THR A 179 -1.81 -31.61 -3.63
N LEU A 180 -0.98 -32.57 -4.04
CA LEU A 180 -0.50 -33.69 -3.25
C LEU A 180 1.05 -33.67 -3.24
N VAL A 181 1.65 -33.59 -2.06
CA VAL A 181 3.10 -33.54 -1.83
C VAL A 181 3.50 -34.71 -0.91
N GLY A 182 4.17 -35.74 -1.46
CA GLY A 182 4.35 -37.01 -0.75
C GLY A 182 3.04 -37.80 -0.62
N GLY A 183 3.00 -38.77 0.29
CA GLY A 183 1.79 -39.57 0.53
C GLY A 183 1.59 -40.71 -0.48
N GLY A 184 2.66 -41.47 -0.74
CA GLY A 184 2.61 -42.68 -1.54
C GLY A 184 2.28 -43.95 -0.74
N ASN A 185 2.42 -45.12 -1.37
CA ASN A 185 2.15 -46.42 -0.72
C ASN A 185 3.39 -46.98 0.00
N LEU A 186 4.55 -46.34 -0.15
CA LEU A 186 5.82 -46.76 0.42
C LEU A 186 6.38 -45.70 1.36
N ASP A 187 7.11 -46.16 2.37
CA ASP A 187 7.93 -45.37 3.31
C ASP A 187 9.12 -44.63 2.66
N THR A 188 9.30 -44.85 1.35
CA THR A 188 10.37 -44.31 0.51
C THR A 188 9.82 -43.48 -0.64
N ASP A 189 8.52 -43.17 -0.65
CA ASP A 189 7.93 -42.19 -1.56
C ASP A 189 8.09 -40.79 -0.94
N GLU A 190 8.92 -39.92 -1.54
CA GLU A 190 9.22 -38.57 -1.04
C GLU A 190 8.71 -37.50 -2.01
N GLY A 191 8.01 -36.49 -1.49
CA GLY A 191 7.60 -35.32 -2.27
C GLY A 191 8.04 -34.01 -1.64
N THR A 192 8.62 -33.12 -2.44
CA THR A 192 9.14 -31.83 -1.97
C THR A 192 8.66 -30.68 -2.86
N LEU A 193 8.09 -29.64 -2.26
CA LEU A 193 7.77 -28.36 -2.89
C LEU A 193 8.65 -27.26 -2.28
N ILE A 194 9.47 -26.59 -3.09
CA ILE A 194 10.38 -25.53 -2.67
C ILE A 194 9.95 -24.21 -3.34
N ILE A 195 9.80 -23.15 -2.55
CA ILE A 195 9.48 -21.80 -2.99
C ILE A 195 10.60 -20.88 -2.50
N ASN A 196 11.51 -20.52 -3.40
CA ASN A 196 12.59 -19.56 -3.17
C ASN A 196 12.20 -18.13 -3.59
N GLY A 197 11.17 -18.02 -4.43
CA GLY A 197 10.64 -16.78 -4.99
C GLY A 197 9.39 -17.09 -5.81
N GLY A 198 8.86 -16.10 -6.53
CA GLY A 198 7.63 -16.28 -7.31
C GLY A 198 6.41 -16.60 -6.44
N GLN A 199 5.45 -17.33 -7.02
CA GLN A 199 4.16 -17.62 -6.40
C GLN A 199 3.70 -19.07 -6.66
N TYR A 200 3.22 -19.72 -5.60
CA TYR A 200 2.41 -20.93 -5.69
C TYR A 200 0.97 -20.58 -5.28
N ILE A 201 -0.02 -20.91 -6.10
CA ILE A 201 -1.43 -20.60 -5.84
C ILE A 201 -2.27 -21.87 -6.03
N GLU A 202 -2.90 -22.36 -4.98
CA GLU A 202 -3.97 -23.36 -5.08
C GLU A 202 -5.34 -22.67 -5.13
N GLY A 203 -6.27 -23.15 -5.95
CA GLY A 203 -7.59 -22.55 -6.20
C GLY A 203 -8.71 -23.07 -5.30
N THR A 204 -9.84 -22.37 -5.26
CA THR A 204 -11.01 -22.70 -4.43
C THR A 204 -11.90 -23.78 -5.07
N ASN A 205 -11.68 -25.06 -4.72
CA ASN A 205 -12.56 -26.15 -5.15
C ASN A 205 -13.07 -27.09 -4.04
N GLY A 206 -12.72 -26.82 -2.78
CA GLY A 206 -13.16 -27.64 -1.64
C GLY A 206 -12.45 -29.00 -1.55
N SER A 207 -11.32 -29.11 -2.24
CA SER A 207 -10.34 -30.19 -2.09
C SER A 207 -9.46 -29.91 -0.86
N SER A 208 -8.25 -30.47 -0.80
CA SER A 208 -7.28 -30.21 0.25
C SER A 208 -5.86 -30.18 -0.29
N PHE A 209 -5.09 -29.15 0.03
CA PHE A 209 -3.63 -29.20 -0.08
C PHE A 209 -3.14 -30.29 0.87
N ALA A 210 -2.56 -31.37 0.34
CA ALA A 210 -2.22 -32.55 1.12
C ALA A 210 -0.73 -32.82 1.13
N ILE A 211 -0.15 -33.01 2.31
CA ILE A 211 1.28 -33.26 2.53
C ILE A 211 1.41 -34.57 3.31
N GLY A 212 2.25 -35.49 2.83
CA GLY A 212 2.58 -36.74 3.52
C GLY A 212 1.37 -37.66 3.78
N VAL A 213 0.34 -37.68 2.93
CA VAL A 213 -0.88 -38.47 3.21
C VAL A 213 -0.69 -39.94 2.83
N GLY A 214 -0.25 -40.75 3.80
CA GLY A 214 0.05 -42.17 3.65
C GLY A 214 1.50 -42.46 4.01
N ALA A 215 2.02 -43.64 3.63
CA ALA A 215 3.34 -44.08 4.09
C ALA A 215 4.52 -43.17 3.69
N GLY A 216 4.39 -42.38 2.63
CA GLY A 216 5.48 -41.56 2.08
C GLY A 216 5.51 -40.11 2.56
N SER A 217 6.71 -39.58 2.81
CA SER A 217 6.92 -38.24 3.38
C SER A 217 6.69 -37.09 2.40
N GLY A 218 6.17 -35.97 2.91
CA GLY A 218 5.96 -34.72 2.18
C GLY A 218 6.61 -33.52 2.87
N THR A 219 7.32 -32.69 2.12
CA THR A 219 7.95 -31.45 2.61
C THR A 219 7.57 -30.26 1.75
N VAL A 220 7.24 -29.13 2.39
CA VAL A 220 7.11 -27.81 1.76
C VAL A 220 8.14 -26.87 2.38
N GLU A 221 9.01 -26.29 1.57
CA GLU A 221 9.97 -25.27 1.98
C GLU A 221 9.59 -23.92 1.38
N ILE A 222 9.43 -22.91 2.22
CA ILE A 222 9.18 -21.52 1.83
C ILE A 222 10.39 -20.73 2.32
N ASN A 223 11.33 -20.51 1.40
CA ASN A 223 12.56 -19.75 1.61
C ASN A 223 12.40 -18.28 1.14
N GLY A 224 11.37 -18.02 0.34
CA GLY A 224 10.99 -16.71 -0.20
C GLY A 224 9.72 -16.83 -1.03
N GLY A 225 9.31 -15.76 -1.71
CA GLY A 225 8.08 -15.76 -2.52
C GLY A 225 6.81 -15.92 -1.69
N MET A 226 5.75 -16.44 -2.32
CA MET A 226 4.42 -16.56 -1.70
C MET A 226 3.75 -17.92 -2.00
N LEU A 227 3.25 -18.59 -0.95
CA LEU A 227 2.31 -19.70 -1.05
C LEU A 227 0.89 -19.23 -0.72
N VAL A 228 -0.09 -19.48 -1.59
CA VAL A 228 -1.51 -19.23 -1.31
C VAL A 228 -2.27 -20.55 -1.34
N ASN A 229 -2.75 -21.00 -0.18
CA ASN A 229 -3.60 -22.19 -0.04
C ASN A 229 -5.07 -21.79 0.18
N ASN A 230 -5.89 -21.94 -0.86
CA ASN A 230 -7.33 -21.70 -0.78
C ASN A 230 -8.16 -22.88 -0.23
N ASN A 231 -7.56 -24.05 -0.01
CA ASN A 231 -8.25 -25.24 0.46
C ASN A 231 -7.86 -25.59 1.90
N ALA A 232 -8.53 -26.61 2.45
CA ALA A 232 -8.12 -27.20 3.72
C ALA A 232 -6.69 -27.76 3.61
N LEU A 233 -5.81 -27.41 4.54
CA LEU A 233 -4.52 -28.09 4.66
C LEU A 233 -4.73 -29.43 5.36
N LYS A 234 -4.13 -30.48 4.79
CA LYS A 234 -4.08 -31.83 5.36
C LYS A 234 -2.63 -32.30 5.44
N MET A 235 -2.18 -32.60 6.64
CA MET A 235 -0.85 -33.13 6.89
C MET A 235 -1.00 -34.47 7.61
N ASP A 236 -0.44 -35.53 7.03
CA ASP A 236 -0.30 -36.84 7.67
C ASP A 236 -1.64 -37.47 8.11
N VAL A 237 -2.72 -37.21 7.36
CA VAL A 237 -4.12 -37.52 7.75
C VAL A 237 -4.47 -39.01 7.52
N ASP A 238 -3.58 -39.90 7.98
CA ASP A 238 -3.64 -41.36 7.93
C ASP A 238 -4.26 -41.94 9.23
N ALA A 239 -4.18 -43.25 9.45
CA ALA A 239 -4.72 -43.95 10.61
C ALA A 239 -3.63 -44.66 11.42
N SER A 240 -2.78 -43.86 12.10
CA SER A 240 -2.02 -44.22 13.30
C SER A 240 -1.02 -45.38 13.18
N ASN A 241 -0.52 -45.70 11.99
CA ASN A 241 0.43 -46.81 11.78
C ASN A 241 1.41 -46.58 10.61
N ASP A 242 1.40 -45.43 9.97
CA ASP A 242 2.38 -45.08 8.94
C ASP A 242 3.71 -44.61 9.58
N VAL A 243 4.64 -44.24 8.70
CA VAL A 243 6.01 -43.83 9.01
C VAL A 243 6.44 -42.64 8.16
N GLY A 244 5.48 -42.03 7.47
CA GLY A 244 5.67 -40.80 6.72
C GLY A 244 5.90 -39.62 7.67
N THR A 245 6.24 -38.48 7.09
CA THR A 245 6.27 -37.22 7.83
C THR A 245 5.72 -36.13 6.92
N ALA A 246 4.94 -35.20 7.47
CA ALA A 246 4.47 -34.01 6.76
C ALA A 246 5.11 -32.75 7.37
N THR A 247 5.93 -32.01 6.61
CA THR A 247 6.63 -30.82 7.11
C THR A 247 6.34 -29.58 6.26
N ILE A 248 6.11 -28.42 6.91
CA ILE A 248 6.16 -27.09 6.29
C ILE A 248 7.24 -26.26 7.00
N ASN A 249 8.24 -25.78 6.26
CA ASN A 249 9.31 -24.92 6.76
C ASN A 249 9.17 -23.49 6.20
N LEU A 250 8.85 -22.52 7.05
CA LEU A 250 8.76 -21.09 6.72
C LEU A 250 10.09 -20.41 7.03
N ASN A 251 11.11 -20.73 6.24
CA ASN A 251 12.46 -20.17 6.37
C ASN A 251 12.53 -18.70 5.89
N GLY A 252 11.55 -18.25 5.12
CA GLY A 252 11.37 -16.89 4.60
C GLY A 252 10.03 -16.77 3.86
N GLY A 253 9.78 -15.64 3.20
CA GLY A 253 8.58 -15.45 2.35
C GLY A 253 7.26 -15.43 3.12
N GLU A 254 6.16 -15.63 2.39
CA GLU A 254 4.79 -15.55 2.90
C GLU A 254 3.98 -16.83 2.62
N TRP A 255 3.15 -17.25 3.58
CA TRP A 255 2.14 -18.29 3.39
C TRP A 255 0.75 -17.78 3.79
N TRP A 256 -0.15 -17.71 2.82
CA TRP A 256 -1.55 -17.34 2.98
C TRP A 256 -2.43 -18.59 3.05
N GLN A 257 -2.86 -18.96 4.26
CA GLN A 257 -3.82 -20.03 4.52
C GLN A 257 -5.24 -19.44 4.51
N LEU A 258 -5.90 -19.50 3.35
CA LEU A 258 -7.25 -18.96 3.14
C LEU A 258 -8.34 -20.01 3.41
N GLY A 259 -8.01 -21.30 3.31
CA GLY A 259 -8.91 -22.39 3.66
C GLY A 259 -9.15 -22.50 5.17
N SER A 260 -10.40 -22.73 5.56
CA SER A 260 -10.89 -22.61 6.95
C SER A 260 -10.46 -23.71 7.93
N SER A 261 -9.53 -24.60 7.56
CA SER A 261 -9.09 -25.70 8.43
C SER A 261 -7.69 -26.19 8.09
N VAL A 262 -6.90 -26.41 9.14
CA VAL A 262 -5.63 -27.13 9.12
C VAL A 262 -5.84 -28.41 9.92
N ASP A 263 -5.76 -29.57 9.26
CA ASP A 263 -5.92 -30.92 9.82
C ASP A 263 -4.51 -31.56 9.83
N MET A 264 -3.92 -31.69 11.03
CA MET A 264 -2.59 -32.23 11.26
C MET A 264 -2.68 -33.41 12.21
N GLN A 265 -2.01 -34.51 11.86
CA GLN A 265 -2.00 -35.75 12.63
C GLN A 265 -0.56 -36.28 12.76
N ASP A 266 -0.40 -37.30 13.60
CA ASP A 266 0.81 -38.09 13.81
C ASP A 266 2.15 -37.30 13.78
N GLU A 267 3.01 -37.45 12.77
CA GLU A 267 4.36 -36.88 12.72
C GLU A 267 4.43 -35.48 12.04
N SER A 268 3.29 -34.81 11.85
CA SER A 268 3.18 -33.48 11.20
C SER A 268 3.91 -32.34 11.94
N GLN A 269 4.63 -31.47 11.20
CA GLN A 269 5.23 -30.23 11.75
C GLN A 269 5.12 -29.02 10.82
N ILE A 270 4.77 -27.87 11.39
CA ILE A 270 4.97 -26.54 10.82
C ILE A 270 6.06 -25.84 11.62
N ILE A 271 7.08 -25.35 10.91
CA ILE A 271 8.28 -24.74 11.49
C ILE A 271 8.37 -23.29 10.99
N VAL A 272 8.37 -22.33 11.90
CA VAL A 272 8.40 -20.89 11.59
C VAL A 272 9.79 -20.32 11.85
N GLY A 273 10.53 -20.02 10.78
CA GLY A 273 11.82 -19.34 10.79
C GLY A 273 11.65 -17.86 10.47
N GLU A 274 12.24 -17.38 9.37
CA GLU A 274 12.13 -15.98 8.95
C GLU A 274 10.89 -15.68 8.07
N GLY A 275 10.06 -16.67 7.78
CA GLY A 275 8.81 -16.51 7.02
C GLY A 275 7.61 -16.11 7.87
N VAL A 276 6.55 -15.64 7.19
CA VAL A 276 5.29 -15.19 7.79
C VAL A 276 4.13 -16.04 7.31
N MET A 277 3.24 -16.43 8.23
CA MET A 277 1.98 -17.11 7.90
C MET A 277 0.79 -16.18 8.18
N HIS A 278 -0.10 -16.00 7.21
CA HIS A 278 -1.37 -15.29 7.33
C HIS A 278 -2.52 -16.31 7.21
N TRP A 279 -3.32 -16.48 8.27
CA TRP A 279 -4.45 -17.41 8.28
C TRP A 279 -5.77 -16.64 8.37
N ALA A 280 -6.67 -16.84 7.40
CA ALA A 280 -7.91 -16.06 7.29
C ALA A 280 -8.82 -16.18 8.52
N GLY A 281 -9.25 -15.03 9.05
CA GLY A 281 -10.08 -14.86 10.25
C GLY A 281 -9.30 -14.90 11.57
N ASP A 282 -10.03 -14.81 12.69
CA ASP A 282 -9.52 -15.15 14.02
C ASP A 282 -9.30 -16.67 14.10
N GLN A 283 -8.04 -17.05 14.22
CA GLN A 283 -7.54 -18.42 14.31
C GLN A 283 -6.65 -18.57 15.55
N LEU A 284 -6.64 -17.61 16.47
CA LEU A 284 -5.74 -17.61 17.63
C LEU A 284 -5.91 -18.88 18.48
N ALA A 285 -7.14 -19.34 18.64
CA ALA A 285 -7.45 -20.61 19.31
C ALA A 285 -6.93 -21.86 18.56
N ALA A 286 -6.91 -21.83 17.23
CA ALA A 286 -6.39 -22.92 16.40
C ALA A 286 -4.85 -22.94 16.46
N VAL A 287 -4.21 -21.78 16.30
CA VAL A 287 -2.76 -21.60 16.48
C VAL A 287 -2.32 -22.08 17.88
N THR A 288 -3.05 -21.68 18.93
CA THR A 288 -2.81 -22.14 20.31
C THR A 288 -2.82 -23.67 20.42
N ALA A 289 -3.77 -24.33 19.75
CA ALA A 289 -3.87 -25.79 19.77
C ALA A 289 -2.71 -26.45 19.03
N LEU A 290 -2.30 -25.94 17.87
CA LEU A 290 -1.14 -26.43 17.12
C LEU A 290 0.16 -26.32 17.93
N VAL A 291 0.42 -25.17 18.57
CA VAL A 291 1.61 -25.01 19.42
C VAL A 291 1.55 -25.92 20.65
N THR A 292 0.40 -26.02 21.31
CA THR A 292 0.23 -26.86 22.52
C THR A 292 0.46 -28.34 22.23
N ASN A 293 0.09 -28.82 21.04
CA ASN A 293 0.31 -30.19 20.59
C ASN A 293 1.73 -30.42 20.04
N GLY A 294 2.55 -29.37 19.87
CA GLY A 294 3.89 -29.45 19.29
C GLY A 294 3.94 -29.46 17.76
N PHE A 295 2.79 -29.29 17.10
CA PHE A 295 2.66 -29.25 15.64
C PHE A 295 3.16 -27.94 15.02
N LEU A 296 3.22 -26.84 15.79
CA LEU A 296 3.72 -25.54 15.33
C LEU A 296 4.86 -25.06 16.24
N THR A 297 6.05 -24.84 15.67
CA THR A 297 7.25 -24.47 16.46
C THR A 297 8.12 -23.40 15.79
N PRO A 298 8.79 -22.50 16.56
CA PRO A 298 9.71 -21.52 16.01
C PRO A 298 11.14 -22.07 15.84
N ALA A 299 11.80 -21.77 14.71
CA ALA A 299 13.16 -22.19 14.39
C ALA A 299 14.00 -21.09 13.70
N GLY A 300 14.49 -20.13 14.49
CA GLY A 300 15.42 -19.09 14.00
C GLY A 300 14.72 -18.07 13.11
N GLY A 301 14.06 -17.10 13.75
CA GLY A 301 13.50 -15.94 13.05
C GLY A 301 14.52 -14.81 12.90
N PRO A 302 14.15 -13.74 12.18
CA PRO A 302 14.93 -12.51 12.14
C PRO A 302 15.10 -11.95 13.56
N THR A 303 16.15 -11.14 13.75
CA THR A 303 16.34 -10.35 14.97
C THR A 303 15.35 -9.19 15.08
N ASN A 304 14.75 -8.80 13.95
CA ASN A 304 13.84 -7.66 13.84
C ASN A 304 12.41 -8.17 13.87
N MET A 305 11.56 -7.55 14.70
CA MET A 305 10.12 -7.74 14.61
C MET A 305 9.60 -7.27 13.24
N LEU A 306 8.48 -7.85 12.79
CA LEU A 306 7.60 -7.16 11.85
C LEU A 306 7.18 -5.83 12.48
N ALA A 307 7.03 -4.77 11.67
CA ALA A 307 7.12 -3.40 12.16
C ALA A 307 5.85 -2.90 12.86
N GLU A 308 5.66 -3.32 14.11
CA GLU A 308 4.59 -2.85 15.00
C GLU A 308 5.15 -2.32 16.34
N SER A 309 4.53 -1.24 16.83
CA SER A 309 4.82 -0.62 18.12
C SER A 309 4.27 -1.50 19.24
N TRP A 310 5.16 -2.15 19.98
CA TRP A 310 4.79 -3.09 21.04
C TRP A 310 4.11 -2.39 22.22
N ASP A 311 2.77 -2.44 22.30
CA ASP A 311 2.05 -2.04 23.52
C ASP A 311 2.25 -3.09 24.62
N ALA A 312 3.34 -2.92 25.37
CA ALA A 312 3.64 -3.71 26.56
C ALA A 312 2.65 -3.51 27.73
N SER A 313 1.62 -2.67 27.58
CA SER A 313 0.71 -2.36 28.69
C SER A 313 -0.27 -3.53 28.96
N TRP A 314 0.13 -4.39 29.89
CA TRP A 314 -0.65 -5.46 30.52
C TRP A 314 -1.90 -4.98 31.31
N THR A 315 -2.53 -3.88 30.90
CA THR A 315 -3.70 -3.28 31.56
C THR A 315 -4.90 -3.05 30.65
N ASN A 316 -4.84 -3.36 29.35
CA ASN A 316 -6.02 -3.29 28.49
C ASN A 316 -7.02 -4.41 28.83
N SER A 317 -8.03 -4.08 29.63
CA SER A 317 -9.00 -5.03 30.20
C SER A 317 -10.10 -5.50 29.24
N THR A 318 -9.94 -5.31 27.93
CA THR A 318 -10.92 -5.66 26.90
C THR A 318 -10.24 -6.18 25.65
N VAL A 319 -10.52 -7.47 25.37
CA VAL A 319 -10.02 -8.31 24.26
C VAL A 319 -8.55 -8.72 24.42
N VAL A 320 -8.25 -9.96 24.05
CA VAL A 320 -6.96 -10.65 24.21
C VAL A 320 -6.58 -11.19 22.84
N ASP A 321 -6.12 -10.30 21.97
CA ASP A 321 -5.90 -10.59 20.55
C ASP A 321 -4.49 -11.16 20.26
N TYR A 322 -3.63 -11.26 21.27
CA TYR A 322 -2.26 -11.75 21.14
C TYR A 322 -2.03 -13.10 21.84
N GLY A 323 -1.32 -13.98 21.14
CA GLY A 323 -0.72 -15.20 21.70
C GLY A 323 0.81 -15.17 21.55
N TYR A 324 1.52 -15.56 22.61
CA TYR A 324 2.98 -15.73 22.58
C TYR A 324 3.37 -17.09 23.15
N TRP A 325 4.31 -17.77 22.48
CA TRP A 325 4.84 -19.05 22.93
C TRP A 325 6.35 -19.09 22.80
N SER A 326 7.01 -19.61 23.83
CA SER A 326 8.46 -19.76 23.89
C SER A 326 8.81 -21.21 24.19
N ASN A 327 9.59 -21.85 23.31
CA ASN A 327 10.17 -23.17 23.55
C ASN A 327 11.54 -23.07 24.27
N THR A 328 12.19 -21.91 24.19
CA THR A 328 13.46 -21.56 24.83
C THR A 328 13.52 -20.04 25.04
N TYR A 329 14.24 -19.57 26.08
CA TYR A 329 14.47 -18.13 26.36
C TYR A 329 15.12 -17.32 25.22
N THR A 330 15.43 -17.95 24.09
CA THR A 330 16.07 -17.37 22.91
C THR A 330 15.13 -17.20 21.72
N ARG A 331 13.93 -17.81 21.73
CA ARG A 331 13.00 -17.80 20.59
C ARG A 331 11.55 -17.68 21.04
N VAL A 332 10.79 -16.85 20.34
CA VAL A 332 9.36 -16.65 20.55
C VAL A 332 8.62 -16.79 19.23
N LEU A 333 7.48 -17.47 19.27
CA LEU A 333 6.46 -17.45 18.25
C LEU A 333 5.37 -16.46 18.68
N PHE A 334 5.00 -15.55 17.79
CA PHE A 334 3.91 -14.60 17.97
C PHE A 334 2.73 -15.01 17.10
N ALA A 335 1.52 -14.75 17.60
CA ALA A 335 0.31 -14.73 16.80
C ALA A 335 -0.50 -13.49 17.18
N ASP A 336 -0.87 -12.74 16.15
CA ASP A 336 -1.67 -11.52 16.21
C ASP A 336 -2.96 -11.73 15.38
N VAL A 337 -4.07 -11.11 15.79
CA VAL A 337 -5.34 -11.09 15.05
C VAL A 337 -5.61 -9.67 14.57
N ASP A 338 -5.65 -9.52 13.24
CA ASP A 338 -6.07 -8.33 12.49
C ASP A 338 -5.22 -7.03 12.55
N ASP A 339 -4.26 -6.87 13.46
CA ASP A 339 -3.36 -5.70 13.49
C ASP A 339 -2.31 -5.73 12.36
N VAL A 340 -1.57 -6.84 12.17
CA VAL A 340 -0.54 -6.94 11.11
C VAL A 340 -1.17 -7.03 9.72
N THR A 341 -2.34 -7.68 9.60
CA THR A 341 -3.09 -7.77 8.33
C THR A 341 -4.57 -7.98 8.61
N ASN A 342 -5.36 -6.91 8.42
CA ASN A 342 -6.80 -6.89 8.70
C ASN A 342 -7.55 -8.10 8.09
N GLY A 343 -8.25 -8.85 8.95
CA GLY A 343 -9.01 -10.04 8.58
C GLY A 343 -8.21 -11.35 8.62
N TYR A 344 -6.97 -11.33 9.12
CA TYR A 344 -6.10 -12.50 9.24
C TYR A 344 -5.48 -12.60 10.63
N THR A 345 -5.29 -13.83 11.09
CA THR A 345 -4.32 -14.14 12.15
C THR A 345 -2.94 -14.25 11.52
N THR A 346 -2.01 -13.39 11.90
CA THR A 346 -0.63 -13.41 11.39
C THR A 346 0.30 -14.06 12.41
N VAL A 347 1.17 -14.97 11.94
CA VAL A 347 2.07 -15.77 12.77
C VAL A 347 3.50 -15.68 12.24
N TRP A 348 4.45 -15.35 13.12
CA TRP A 348 5.88 -15.26 12.82
C TRP A 348 6.73 -15.65 14.02
N ALA A 349 8.04 -15.87 13.80
CA ALA A 349 9.00 -16.11 14.86
C ALA A 349 10.04 -14.99 14.97
N GLN A 350 10.60 -14.79 16.16
CA GLN A 350 11.72 -13.88 16.41
C GLN A 350 12.83 -14.61 17.18
N ASP A 351 14.08 -14.36 16.81
CA ASP A 351 15.23 -14.73 17.64
C ASP A 351 15.58 -13.57 18.59
N LEU A 352 15.57 -13.86 19.89
CA LEU A 352 15.83 -12.88 20.96
C LEU A 352 17.31 -12.87 21.39
N THR A 353 18.26 -13.25 20.52
CA THR A 353 19.69 -13.31 20.88
C THR A 353 20.56 -12.22 20.24
N PRO A 354 21.44 -11.55 21.02
CA PRO A 354 21.56 -11.65 22.48
C PRO A 354 20.30 -11.08 23.15
N PRO A 355 19.88 -11.63 24.32
CA PRO A 355 18.77 -11.04 25.06
C PRO A 355 19.06 -9.56 25.29
N PRO A 356 18.06 -8.66 25.17
CA PRO A 356 18.22 -7.28 25.58
C PRO A 356 18.87 -7.26 26.97
N PRO A 357 19.90 -6.43 27.21
CA PRO A 357 20.48 -6.32 28.54
C PRO A 357 19.35 -5.92 29.49
N GLY A 358 18.91 -6.88 30.31
CA GLY A 358 17.76 -6.69 31.18
C GLY A 358 17.96 -5.48 32.08
N LEU A 359 16.85 -4.83 32.46
CA LEU A 359 16.88 -3.61 33.24
C LEU A 359 17.92 -3.67 34.38
N PRO A 360 18.80 -2.66 34.51
CA PRO A 360 19.80 -2.65 35.56
C PRO A 360 19.11 -2.72 36.92
N GLU A 361 19.46 -3.73 37.72
CA GLU A 361 18.89 -3.92 39.06
C GLU A 361 19.11 -2.66 39.92
N SER A 362 18.06 -2.23 40.63
CA SER A 362 18.14 -1.09 41.57
C SER A 362 19.26 -1.28 42.60
N ASP A 363 20.08 -0.24 42.79
CA ASP A 363 21.07 -0.18 43.87
C ASP A 363 20.47 0.33 45.21
N GLY A 364 19.19 0.72 45.19
CA GLY A 364 18.43 1.27 46.31
C GLY A 364 18.80 2.69 46.71
N VAL A 365 19.53 3.45 45.87
CA VAL A 365 20.02 4.80 46.16
C VAL A 365 19.87 5.72 44.95
N ALA A 366 18.76 6.45 44.86
CA ALA A 366 18.55 7.49 43.86
C ALA A 366 19.74 8.47 43.71
N ASN A 367 20.45 8.38 42.57
CA ASN A 367 21.59 9.21 42.19
C ASN A 367 21.23 10.20 41.06
N THR A 368 22.22 10.99 40.62
CA THR A 368 22.13 11.76 39.37
C THR A 368 23.25 11.33 38.44
N HIS A 369 22.88 10.69 37.34
CA HIS A 369 23.80 10.16 36.34
C HIS A 369 23.96 11.18 35.22
N SER A 370 25.17 11.70 35.08
CA SER A 370 25.51 12.68 34.06
C SER A 370 26.12 11.99 32.84
N PHE A 371 25.45 12.02 31.69
CA PHE A 371 25.98 11.50 30.43
C PHE A 371 27.14 12.37 29.94
N ASN A 372 28.27 11.73 29.67
CA ASN A 372 29.52 12.32 29.18
C ASN A 372 30.15 11.53 28.01
N ASN A 373 29.48 10.47 27.54
CA ASN A 373 29.96 9.58 26.48
C ASN A 373 31.40 9.05 26.67
N GLY A 374 31.81 8.77 27.92
CA GLY A 374 33.15 8.29 28.24
C GLY A 374 33.55 6.94 27.61
N GLY A 375 32.58 6.11 27.20
CA GLY A 375 32.79 4.89 26.40
C GLY A 375 32.85 5.15 24.89
N GLY A 376 32.27 6.25 24.41
CA GLY A 376 32.37 6.72 23.03
C GLY A 376 31.34 6.12 22.05
N ASP A 377 30.58 5.11 22.46
CA ASP A 377 29.58 4.40 21.63
C ASP A 377 28.19 5.07 21.62
N GLN A 378 27.98 6.13 22.43
CA GLN A 378 26.73 6.89 22.55
C GLN A 378 25.54 6.11 23.15
N LEU A 379 25.71 4.85 23.54
CA LEU A 379 24.61 4.00 24.02
C LEU A 379 24.22 4.32 25.47
N TRP A 380 22.92 4.30 25.74
CA TRP A 380 22.36 4.41 27.09
C TRP A 380 22.85 3.27 28.01
N SER A 381 22.85 2.04 27.50
CA SER A 381 23.20 0.82 28.24
C SER A 381 24.70 0.68 28.54
N THR A 382 25.56 1.53 28.01
CA THR A 382 27.01 1.52 28.28
C THR A 382 27.31 2.32 29.56
N ALA A 383 27.55 1.61 30.67
CA ALA A 383 27.92 2.19 31.98
C ALA A 383 29.08 3.21 31.91
N GLY A 384 30.02 3.02 30.98
CA GLY A 384 31.15 3.95 30.76
C GLY A 384 30.78 5.32 30.19
N ASN A 385 29.55 5.51 29.71
CA ASN A 385 29.05 6.79 29.20
C ASN A 385 28.46 7.72 30.26
N TRP A 386 28.40 7.25 31.51
CA TRP A 386 27.76 7.94 32.61
C TRP A 386 28.77 8.33 33.69
N ASN A 387 28.40 9.33 34.48
CA ASN A 387 29.09 9.72 35.71
C ASN A 387 28.06 9.85 36.86
N PRO A 388 28.06 8.96 37.87
CA PRO A 388 28.99 7.84 38.08
C PRO A 388 28.91 6.79 36.95
N ALA A 389 29.96 5.97 36.83
CA ALA A 389 30.15 5.00 35.73
C ALA A 389 29.28 3.73 35.90
N SER A 390 27.97 3.94 35.92
CA SER A 390 26.89 2.96 36.01
C SER A 390 25.72 3.43 35.15
N VAL A 391 24.93 2.50 34.60
CA VAL A 391 23.72 2.83 33.84
C VAL A 391 22.66 3.37 34.81
N PRO A 392 21.91 4.44 34.48
CA PRO A 392 20.79 4.91 35.31
C PRO A 392 19.69 3.84 35.42
N THR A 393 19.08 3.77 36.60
CA THR A 393 17.90 2.93 36.90
C THR A 393 16.64 3.77 37.07
N GLY A 394 15.48 3.15 37.22
CA GLY A 394 14.20 3.81 37.53
C GLY A 394 14.17 4.69 38.79
N GLU A 395 15.19 4.60 39.66
CA GLU A 395 15.37 5.48 40.84
C GLU A 395 16.20 6.75 40.53
N ASP A 396 16.91 6.79 39.41
CA ASP A 396 17.95 7.79 39.12
C ASP A 396 17.46 8.97 38.27
N THR A 397 18.09 10.13 38.46
CA THR A 397 17.97 11.25 37.51
C THR A 397 19.04 11.12 36.43
N ALA A 398 18.63 10.84 35.19
CA ALA A 398 19.52 10.91 34.04
C ALA A 398 19.62 12.35 33.53
N LYS A 399 20.85 12.83 33.32
CA LYS A 399 21.12 14.19 32.87
C LYS A 399 22.16 14.21 31.75
N GLN A 400 21.81 14.76 30.59
CA GLN A 400 22.78 15.00 29.52
C GLN A 400 23.45 16.36 29.76
N ILE A 401 24.71 16.36 30.24
CA ILE A 401 25.45 17.58 30.63
C ILE A 401 26.37 18.12 29.55
N GLU A 402 26.61 17.35 28.50
CA GLU A 402 27.48 17.68 27.37
C GLU A 402 26.70 17.62 26.05
N GLY A 403 27.22 18.27 25.02
CA GLY A 403 26.62 18.18 23.68
C GLY A 403 27.00 16.87 22.99
N GLY A 404 26.14 16.39 22.10
CA GLY A 404 26.31 15.11 21.40
C GLY A 404 25.02 14.31 21.36
N THR A 405 25.13 13.03 21.04
CA THR A 405 24.01 12.09 20.93
C THR A 405 24.07 11.05 22.05
N LEU A 406 22.90 10.72 22.60
CA LEU A 406 22.64 9.60 23.50
C LEU A 406 21.55 8.75 22.86
N ILE A 407 21.79 7.43 22.74
CA ILE A 407 20.93 6.50 22.00
C ILE A 407 20.32 5.47 22.97
N VAL A 408 19.00 5.39 23.00
CA VAL A 408 18.23 4.32 23.64
C VAL A 408 17.84 3.31 22.56
N ALA A 409 18.50 2.16 22.55
CA ALA A 409 18.30 1.04 21.61
C ALA A 409 17.93 -0.28 22.32
N SER A 410 17.52 -0.17 23.58
CA SER A 410 17.00 -1.24 24.43
C SER A 410 16.06 -0.63 25.46
N GLU A 411 15.50 -1.43 26.35
CA GLU A 411 14.75 -0.94 27.52
C GLU A 411 15.64 -0.08 28.43
N ALA A 412 15.07 1.01 28.96
CA ALA A 412 15.71 1.96 29.86
C ALA A 412 14.67 2.62 30.77
N GLU A 413 14.99 2.75 32.07
CA GLU A 413 14.13 3.44 33.05
C GLU A 413 14.90 4.53 33.78
N VAL A 414 14.22 5.64 34.12
CA VAL A 414 14.72 6.69 35.01
C VAL A 414 13.63 7.21 35.93
N LEU A 415 14.04 7.80 37.05
CA LEU A 415 13.15 8.65 37.84
C LEU A 415 12.85 9.94 37.09
N ALA A 416 13.88 10.65 36.61
CA ALA A 416 13.71 11.93 35.91
C ALA A 416 14.74 12.10 34.79
N LEU A 417 14.35 12.78 33.71
CA LEU A 417 15.18 13.01 32.54
C LEU A 417 15.44 14.52 32.35
N LEU A 418 16.71 14.91 32.28
CA LEU A 418 17.14 16.28 32.01
C LEU A 418 18.05 16.32 30.77
N ASN A 419 17.48 16.60 29.59
CA ASN A 419 18.24 16.69 28.33
C ASN A 419 18.45 18.16 27.95
N GLY A 420 19.64 18.72 28.17
CA GLY A 420 19.95 20.08 27.75
C GLY A 420 21.36 20.53 28.10
N HIS A 421 21.99 21.24 27.17
CA HIS A 421 23.34 21.78 27.32
C HIS A 421 23.42 23.18 26.66
N ASN A 422 24.59 23.84 26.70
CA ASN A 422 24.85 25.09 25.95
C ASN A 422 25.01 24.86 24.43
N ASN A 423 25.26 23.61 24.02
CA ASN A 423 25.30 23.16 22.62
C ASN A 423 24.05 22.31 22.33
N THR A 424 24.00 21.67 21.16
CA THR A 424 22.99 20.64 20.86
C THR A 424 23.22 19.38 21.70
N SER A 425 22.18 18.94 22.39
CA SER A 425 22.08 17.74 23.21
C SER A 425 20.95 16.89 22.65
N LEU A 426 21.30 15.78 21.98
CA LEU A 426 20.37 14.90 21.29
C LEU A 426 20.18 13.61 22.10
N LEU A 427 18.93 13.26 22.35
CA LEU A 427 18.49 11.95 22.83
C LEU A 427 17.67 11.31 21.70
N ALA A 428 18.08 10.13 21.24
CA ALA A 428 17.38 9.36 20.22
C ALA A 428 16.87 8.05 20.82
N VAL A 429 15.58 7.76 20.64
CA VAL A 429 14.96 6.47 20.99
C VAL A 429 14.59 5.80 19.67
N VAL A 430 15.31 4.73 19.34
CA VAL A 430 15.24 4.05 18.03
C VAL A 430 14.41 2.76 18.13
N THR A 431 14.10 2.14 16.99
CA THR A 431 13.45 0.82 16.93
C THR A 431 14.07 -0.20 17.90
N GLY A 432 13.23 -0.83 18.73
CA GLY A 432 13.65 -1.76 19.80
C GLY A 432 14.09 -1.07 21.11
N GLY A 433 14.19 0.25 21.14
CA GLY A 433 14.42 1.05 22.34
C GLY A 433 13.12 1.45 23.03
N SER A 434 13.11 1.40 24.36
CA SER A 434 12.00 1.88 25.19
C SER A 434 12.54 2.70 26.36
N LEU A 435 11.98 3.89 26.60
CA LEU A 435 12.41 4.80 27.65
C LEU A 435 11.24 5.19 28.58
N THR A 436 11.27 4.70 29.82
CA THR A 436 10.31 5.08 30.87
C THR A 436 10.92 6.14 31.80
N VAL A 437 10.20 7.24 31.98
CA VAL A 437 10.52 8.35 32.89
C VAL A 437 9.43 8.44 33.96
N SER A 438 9.73 8.01 35.19
CA SER A 438 8.73 7.89 36.27
C SER A 438 8.23 9.21 36.85
N ASN A 439 8.92 10.33 36.56
CA ASN A 439 8.58 11.69 36.97
C ASN A 439 8.61 12.60 35.72
N ASN A 440 9.39 13.68 35.72
CA ASN A 440 9.38 14.66 34.64
C ASN A 440 10.51 14.44 33.63
N ALA A 441 10.22 14.73 32.36
CA ALA A 441 11.18 14.87 31.28
C ALA A 441 11.31 16.34 30.88
N GLU A 442 12.52 16.89 31.00
CA GLU A 442 12.84 18.29 30.75
C GLU A 442 13.84 18.41 29.59
N ILE A 443 13.34 18.76 28.40
CA ILE A 443 14.08 18.87 27.14
C ILE A 443 14.37 20.35 26.83
N GLY A 444 15.65 20.71 26.67
CA GLY A 444 16.10 22.07 26.38
C GLY A 444 16.12 23.03 27.59
N ASN A 445 16.09 22.49 28.82
CA ASN A 445 15.86 23.28 30.03
C ASN A 445 17.11 23.67 30.83
N ASP A 446 18.29 23.16 30.47
CA ASP A 446 19.59 23.50 31.09
C ASP A 446 20.54 24.22 30.11
N GLY A 447 21.59 24.87 30.62
CA GLY A 447 22.46 25.78 29.85
C GLY A 447 21.86 27.18 29.65
N GLY A 448 22.54 28.07 28.92
CA GLY A 448 22.08 29.45 28.64
C GLY A 448 21.48 29.65 27.25
N SER A 449 21.87 28.85 26.26
CA SER A 449 21.60 29.14 24.84
C SER A 449 21.63 27.93 23.91
N GLY A 450 21.52 26.70 24.43
CA GLY A 450 21.59 25.49 23.60
C GLY A 450 20.23 24.89 23.27
N LEU A 451 20.31 23.73 22.64
CA LEU A 451 19.20 22.96 22.10
C LEU A 451 19.18 21.58 22.77
N GLY A 452 18.14 21.27 23.53
CA GLY A 452 17.81 19.88 23.85
C GLY A 452 16.86 19.34 22.80
N LYS A 453 17.15 18.17 22.23
CA LYS A 453 16.31 17.51 21.23
C LYS A 453 16.06 16.05 21.64
N LEU A 454 14.79 15.64 21.61
CA LEU A 454 14.34 14.26 21.64
C LEU A 454 13.94 13.87 20.21
N VAL A 455 14.43 12.71 19.75
CA VAL A 455 14.02 12.08 18.49
C VAL A 455 13.48 10.69 18.82
N VAL A 456 12.36 10.33 18.22
CA VAL A 456 11.73 9.01 18.36
C VAL A 456 11.53 8.43 16.96
N ASP A 457 12.35 7.43 16.65
CA ASP A 457 12.47 6.75 15.36
C ASP A 457 12.11 5.27 15.53
N GLY A 458 10.85 5.00 15.91
CA GLY A 458 10.29 3.65 15.99
C GLY A 458 10.46 2.93 17.33
N GLY A 459 10.94 3.63 18.36
CA GLY A 459 10.90 3.15 19.75
C GLY A 459 9.80 3.83 20.56
N ASP A 460 9.73 3.52 21.85
CA ASP A 460 8.68 4.00 22.76
C ASP A 460 9.23 4.91 23.87
N VAL A 461 8.49 5.97 24.18
CA VAL A 461 8.80 6.90 25.27
C VAL A 461 7.59 7.05 26.17
N SER A 462 7.73 6.71 27.44
CA SER A 462 6.68 6.86 28.46
C SER A 462 7.13 7.84 29.54
N VAL A 463 6.41 8.94 29.72
CA VAL A 463 6.69 9.96 30.76
C VAL A 463 5.50 10.05 31.69
N LEU A 464 5.60 9.50 32.91
CA LEU A 464 4.48 9.46 33.85
C LEU A 464 4.12 10.86 34.39
N GLY A 465 5.10 11.75 34.50
CA GLY A 465 4.93 13.15 34.90
C GLY A 465 4.87 14.13 33.73
N GLU A 466 5.40 15.34 33.93
CA GLU A 466 5.41 16.41 32.92
C GLU A 466 6.51 16.20 31.87
N LEU A 467 6.15 16.26 30.59
CA LEU A 467 7.08 16.36 29.47
C LEU A 467 7.17 17.82 29.02
N SER A 468 8.37 18.39 28.94
CA SER A 468 8.51 19.82 28.64
C SER A 468 9.64 20.14 27.68
N PHE A 469 9.37 21.08 26.78
CA PHE A 469 10.25 21.57 25.74
C PHE A 469 10.40 23.09 25.92
N GLY A 470 11.55 23.58 26.38
CA GLY A 470 11.74 25.02 26.63
C GLY A 470 10.91 25.56 27.82
N LYS A 471 10.88 24.81 28.92
CA LYS A 471 10.11 25.11 30.15
C LYS A 471 10.55 26.39 30.86
N LYS A 472 11.87 26.66 30.86
CA LYS A 472 12.56 27.68 31.67
C LYS A 472 13.67 28.35 30.86
N GLY A 473 13.86 29.66 31.02
CA GLY A 473 15.07 30.37 30.62
C GLY A 473 14.83 31.61 29.77
N THR A 474 15.71 31.84 28.80
CA THR A 474 15.63 32.92 27.82
C THR A 474 15.16 32.37 26.47
N ALA A 475 14.62 33.24 25.60
CA ALA A 475 14.18 32.88 24.24
C ALA A 475 15.25 32.17 23.37
N THR A 476 16.53 32.30 23.73
CA THR A 476 17.67 31.62 23.07
C THR A 476 17.81 30.14 23.41
N ARG A 477 17.13 29.62 24.43
CA ARG A 477 17.07 28.17 24.70
C ARG A 477 15.98 27.52 23.86
N ARG A 478 16.23 26.29 23.40
CA ARG A 478 15.29 25.49 22.61
C ARG A 478 15.13 24.08 23.20
N GLY A 479 13.89 23.63 23.36
CA GLY A 479 13.55 22.23 23.54
C GLY A 479 12.78 21.72 22.32
N GLU A 480 13.14 20.54 21.80
CA GLU A 480 12.55 20.00 20.58
C GLU A 480 12.18 18.51 20.70
N LEU A 481 11.04 18.12 20.12
CA LEU A 481 10.69 16.73 19.81
C LEU A 481 10.52 16.59 18.29
N GLU A 482 11.07 15.49 17.76
CA GLU A 482 10.74 14.96 16.45
C GLU A 482 10.28 13.50 16.62
N LEU A 483 9.00 13.25 16.33
CA LEU A 483 8.40 11.91 16.35
C LEU A 483 8.21 11.46 14.90
N ASN A 484 9.07 10.57 14.42
CA ASN A 484 9.04 10.03 13.06
C ASN A 484 8.24 8.73 12.98
N SER A 485 8.35 7.88 13.99
CA SER A 485 7.56 6.65 14.17
C SER A 485 7.67 6.18 15.63
N GLY A 486 6.87 5.17 16.03
CA GLY A 486 6.79 4.72 17.43
C GLY A 486 5.85 5.57 18.28
N THR A 487 5.98 5.50 19.61
CA THR A 487 5.00 6.06 20.55
C THR A 487 5.61 7.03 21.56
N VAL A 488 4.88 8.11 21.86
CA VAL A 488 5.16 8.98 23.02
C VAL A 488 3.92 9.05 23.91
N ASN A 489 3.98 8.41 25.08
CA ASN A 489 2.94 8.41 26.09
C ASN A 489 3.28 9.41 27.21
N VAL A 490 2.37 10.32 27.55
CA VAL A 490 2.57 11.31 28.63
C VAL A 490 1.42 11.27 29.64
N GLY A 491 1.73 10.89 30.88
CA GLY A 491 0.79 10.83 31.99
C GLY A 491 0.49 12.19 32.62
N GLY A 492 1.47 13.10 32.65
CA GLY A 492 1.31 14.48 33.10
C GLY A 492 1.00 15.46 31.98
N ALA A 493 1.50 16.69 32.11
CA ALA A 493 1.28 17.77 31.14
C ALA A 493 2.41 17.84 30.11
N THR A 494 2.07 18.19 28.87
CA THR A 494 3.06 18.53 27.84
C THR A 494 3.14 20.04 27.71
N LEU A 495 4.34 20.60 27.92
CA LEU A 495 4.60 22.04 27.82
C LEU A 495 5.56 22.34 26.67
N VAL A 496 5.03 22.89 25.57
CA VAL A 496 5.80 23.29 24.38
C VAL A 496 6.01 24.81 24.42
N GLY A 497 7.19 25.25 24.87
CA GLY A 497 7.58 26.66 24.88
C GLY A 497 6.98 27.49 26.01
N ASN A 498 7.28 27.17 27.28
CA ASN A 498 6.65 27.83 28.42
C ASN A 498 7.28 29.20 28.78
N GLN A 499 8.62 29.26 28.84
CA GLN A 499 9.39 30.49 29.10
C GLN A 499 10.56 30.66 28.12
N ALA A 500 10.80 29.66 27.28
CA ALA A 500 11.77 29.66 26.21
C ALA A 500 11.10 29.09 24.95
N THR A 501 11.86 28.87 23.88
CA THR A 501 11.32 28.32 22.63
C THR A 501 11.12 26.82 22.75
N GLY A 502 9.95 26.31 22.36
CA GLY A 502 9.68 24.87 22.28
C GLY A 502 9.07 24.48 20.94
N THR A 503 9.52 23.35 20.38
CA THR A 503 8.94 22.80 19.13
C THR A 503 8.61 21.32 19.32
N VAL A 504 7.42 20.91 18.89
CA VAL A 504 7.06 19.49 18.70
C VAL A 504 6.74 19.29 17.23
N THR A 505 7.35 18.29 16.60
CA THR A 505 7.07 17.90 15.22
C THR A 505 6.70 16.42 15.19
N ILE A 506 5.52 16.11 14.67
CA ILE A 506 5.00 14.75 14.47
C ILE A 506 4.97 14.50 12.97
N ASN A 507 5.90 13.69 12.48
CA ASN A 507 5.98 13.24 11.08
C ASN A 507 5.26 11.90 10.88
N GLY A 508 5.22 11.06 11.91
CA GLY A 508 4.50 9.78 11.98
C GLY A 508 4.28 9.37 13.43
N GLY A 509 3.99 8.08 13.67
CA GLY A 509 3.80 7.56 15.03
C GLY A 509 2.58 8.11 15.78
N VAL A 510 2.54 7.86 17.10
CA VAL A 510 1.43 8.25 17.99
C VAL A 510 1.96 9.03 19.19
N PHE A 511 1.47 10.25 19.40
CA PHE A 511 1.64 10.99 20.64
C PHE A 511 0.34 10.94 21.45
N ASN A 512 0.36 10.32 22.61
CA ASN A 512 -0.81 10.13 23.48
C ASN A 512 -0.64 10.85 24.82
N GLN A 513 -1.61 11.68 25.20
CA GLN A 513 -1.65 12.33 26.51
C GLN A 513 -3.09 12.39 27.05
N PRO A 514 -3.55 11.33 27.73
CA PRO A 514 -4.97 11.15 28.05
C PRO A 514 -5.46 11.95 29.27
N TYR A 515 -4.58 12.32 30.20
CA TYR A 515 -4.97 12.76 31.55
C TYR A 515 -4.88 14.26 31.85
N THR A 516 -4.16 15.07 31.07
CA THR A 516 -3.96 16.49 31.42
C THR A 516 -3.93 17.44 30.21
N VAL A 517 -3.23 18.58 30.32
CA VAL A 517 -3.17 19.66 29.33
C VAL A 517 -1.90 19.60 28.49
N PHE A 518 -2.09 19.64 27.17
CA PHE A 518 -1.06 19.94 26.19
C PHE A 518 -1.07 21.45 25.91
N LYS A 519 0.05 22.14 26.16
CA LYS A 519 0.18 23.59 25.95
C LYS A 519 1.20 23.89 24.86
N VAL A 520 0.73 24.59 23.83
CA VAL A 520 1.57 25.22 22.81
C VAL A 520 1.68 26.70 23.16
N ALA A 521 2.85 27.12 23.62
CA ALA A 521 3.16 28.36 24.30
C ALA A 521 2.57 28.50 25.72
N GLY A 522 3.46 28.79 26.67
CA GLY A 522 3.15 29.17 28.05
C GLY A 522 3.48 30.64 28.33
N SER A 523 3.68 30.99 29.60
CA SER A 523 3.53 32.39 30.08
C SER A 523 4.28 33.45 29.27
N ASP A 524 5.51 33.15 28.83
CA ASP A 524 6.42 34.11 28.18
C ASP A 524 7.27 33.48 27.05
N GLY A 525 7.03 32.20 26.71
CA GLY A 525 7.78 31.44 25.72
C GLY A 525 6.99 31.20 24.43
N SER A 526 7.68 31.05 23.30
CA SER A 526 7.06 30.72 22.01
C SER A 526 7.00 29.20 21.83
N GLY A 527 5.83 28.69 21.43
CA GLY A 527 5.60 27.27 21.21
C GLY A 527 5.09 26.97 19.81
N THR A 528 5.67 25.94 19.17
CA THR A 528 5.23 25.47 17.86
C THR A 528 4.93 23.97 17.89
N LEU A 529 3.76 23.59 17.40
CA LEU A 529 3.38 22.20 17.13
C LEU A 529 3.21 22.01 15.62
N ASN A 530 3.97 21.11 15.01
CA ASN A 530 3.81 20.72 13.61
C ASN A 530 3.32 19.28 13.54
N VAL A 531 2.26 19.01 12.76
CA VAL A 531 1.74 17.67 12.50
C VAL A 531 1.73 17.46 10.99
N ASN A 532 2.73 16.75 10.50
CA ASN A 532 2.91 16.41 9.08
C ASN A 532 2.32 15.03 8.76
N GLY A 533 2.21 14.15 9.76
CA GLY A 533 1.61 12.82 9.70
C GLY A 533 1.31 12.31 11.11
N GLY A 534 1.10 11.00 11.26
CA GLY A 534 0.85 10.39 12.57
C GLY A 534 -0.43 10.87 13.27
N SER A 535 -0.50 10.66 14.59
CA SER A 535 -1.59 11.15 15.44
C SER A 535 -1.11 11.83 16.72
N LEU A 536 -1.87 12.85 17.14
CA LEU A 536 -1.81 13.47 18.46
C LEU A 536 -3.15 13.28 19.15
N GLU A 537 -3.20 12.41 20.16
CA GLU A 537 -4.41 12.03 20.87
C GLU A 537 -4.45 12.61 22.30
N LEU A 538 -5.40 13.52 22.52
CA LEU A 538 -5.56 14.27 23.78
C LEU A 538 -6.89 13.91 24.45
N HIS A 539 -6.99 12.65 24.92
CA HIS A 539 -8.24 11.92 25.10
C HIS A 539 -8.15 10.82 26.20
N THR A 540 -8.97 10.74 27.28
CA THR A 540 -9.90 11.72 27.89
C THR A 540 -10.06 11.47 29.40
N GLY A 541 -10.38 12.50 30.17
CA GLY A 541 -11.28 12.41 31.34
C GLY A 541 -12.50 13.31 31.12
N ASN A 542 -13.58 13.15 31.91
CA ASN A 542 -14.64 14.18 31.98
C ASN A 542 -14.20 15.38 32.83
N ASP A 543 -13.15 15.21 33.64
CA ASP A 543 -12.70 16.16 34.66
C ASP A 543 -11.58 17.11 34.16
N VAL A 544 -11.03 16.86 32.97
CA VAL A 544 -9.93 17.65 32.38
C VAL A 544 -10.50 18.76 31.50
N TRP A 545 -10.60 19.96 32.04
CA TRP A 545 -10.98 21.14 31.28
C TRP A 545 -9.78 21.64 30.45
N GLN A 546 -9.97 21.81 29.13
CA GLN A 546 -8.98 22.39 28.19
C GLN A 546 -7.72 21.54 27.91
N PRO A 547 -7.82 20.32 27.33
CA PRO A 547 -6.66 19.47 27.06
C PRO A 547 -5.74 19.98 25.93
N LEU A 548 -6.19 20.86 25.02
CA LEU A 548 -5.29 21.60 24.12
C LEU A 548 -5.42 23.12 24.33
N GLN A 549 -4.31 23.78 24.64
CA GLN A 549 -4.21 25.24 24.76
C GLN A 549 -3.10 25.76 23.86
N VAL A 550 -3.39 26.83 23.11
CA VAL A 550 -2.46 27.48 22.18
C VAL A 550 -2.41 28.97 22.51
N GLY A 551 -1.20 29.51 22.71
CA GLY A 551 -0.97 30.91 23.08
C GLY A 551 -1.53 31.24 24.46
N THR A 552 -0.80 30.91 25.53
CA THR A 552 -1.23 31.16 26.92
C THR A 552 -0.39 32.25 27.58
N GLY A 553 -1.01 33.32 28.08
CA GLY A 553 -0.28 34.47 28.63
C GLY A 553 0.27 35.34 27.50
N ALA A 554 1.56 35.66 27.56
CA ALA A 554 2.29 36.46 26.56
C ALA A 554 3.09 35.62 25.55
N GLY A 555 3.08 34.29 25.68
CA GLY A 555 3.75 33.39 24.73
C GLY A 555 2.95 33.17 23.45
N ASP A 556 3.63 33.25 22.30
CA ASP A 556 3.05 33.02 20.97
C ASP A 556 2.98 31.51 20.68
N GLY A 557 1.77 30.99 20.49
CA GLY A 557 1.51 29.59 20.18
C GLY A 557 1.04 29.39 18.74
N VAL A 558 1.67 28.46 18.02
CA VAL A 558 1.30 28.11 16.64
C VAL A 558 1.15 26.59 16.49
N VAL A 559 0.03 26.16 15.93
CA VAL A 559 -0.19 24.77 15.48
C VAL A 559 -0.25 24.76 13.96
N ASN A 560 0.57 23.96 13.31
CA ASN A 560 0.56 23.77 11.85
C ASN A 560 0.24 22.30 11.55
N MET A 561 -0.85 22.04 10.84
CA MET A 561 -1.18 20.71 10.32
C MET A 561 -0.95 20.67 8.82
N ARG A 562 -0.08 19.77 8.35
CA ARG A 562 0.12 19.45 6.93
C ARG A 562 -0.39 18.05 6.57
N GLY A 563 -0.69 17.24 7.57
CA GLY A 563 -1.22 15.89 7.45
C GLY A 563 -1.61 15.35 8.82
N GLY A 564 -1.83 14.03 8.91
CA GLY A 564 -2.11 13.36 10.18
C GLY A 564 -3.41 13.75 10.87
N LEU A 565 -3.50 13.43 12.16
CA LEU A 565 -4.66 13.65 13.02
C LEU A 565 -4.27 14.40 14.30
N ILE A 566 -4.98 15.47 14.63
CA ILE A 566 -5.04 15.98 16.01
C ILE A 566 -6.45 15.67 16.53
N ARG A 567 -6.56 14.91 17.61
CA ARG A 567 -7.83 14.62 18.28
C ARG A 567 -7.83 15.19 19.70
N THR A 568 -8.77 16.06 20.01
CA THR A 568 -8.87 16.72 21.32
C THR A 568 -10.32 16.96 21.75
N ARG A 569 -10.59 16.90 23.06
CA ARG A 569 -11.92 17.27 23.59
C ARG A 569 -12.18 18.77 23.70
N HIS A 570 -11.18 19.60 23.99
CA HIS A 570 -11.36 21.06 23.99
C HIS A 570 -10.10 21.76 23.47
N LEU A 571 -10.32 22.82 22.69
CA LEU A 571 -9.33 23.75 22.18
C LEU A 571 -9.52 25.14 22.81
N VAL A 572 -8.42 25.75 23.25
CA VAL A 572 -8.38 27.15 23.69
C VAL A 572 -7.31 27.89 22.92
N LEU A 573 -7.67 28.97 22.24
CA LEU A 573 -6.74 29.88 21.58
C LEU A 573 -6.69 31.21 22.35
N GLY A 574 -5.50 31.72 22.67
CA GLY A 574 -5.29 33.07 23.21
C GLY A 574 -5.60 33.23 24.70
N ASN A 575 -5.29 32.21 25.51
CA ASN A 575 -5.67 32.16 26.91
C ASN A 575 -4.96 33.25 27.74
N ASN A 576 -5.70 34.31 28.09
CA ASN A 576 -5.27 35.51 28.84
C ASN A 576 -4.70 36.69 28.02
N ASN A 577 -4.95 36.71 26.70
CA ASN A 577 -4.93 37.92 25.86
C ASN A 577 -3.60 38.73 25.77
N ALA A 578 -2.43 38.09 25.61
CA ALA A 578 -1.20 38.83 25.31
C ALA A 578 -0.32 38.24 24.19
N GLY A 579 -0.25 36.92 24.02
CA GLY A 579 0.45 36.26 22.90
C GLY A 579 -0.49 35.88 21.75
N ALA A 580 0.08 35.66 20.56
CA ALA A 580 -0.62 35.13 19.39
C ALA A 580 -1.02 33.65 19.60
N ALA A 581 -2.13 33.23 18.96
CA ALA A 581 -2.63 31.87 19.06
C ALA A 581 -3.26 31.43 17.73
N GLU A 582 -2.52 30.67 16.93
CA GLU A 582 -2.94 30.33 15.56
C GLU A 582 -2.95 28.81 15.35
N VAL A 583 -3.98 28.31 14.68
CA VAL A 583 -4.09 26.92 14.20
C VAL A 583 -4.26 26.96 12.69
N ASN A 584 -3.26 26.47 11.96
CA ASN A 584 -3.20 26.50 10.50
C ASN A 584 -3.39 25.07 9.97
N LEU A 585 -4.46 24.88 9.18
CA LEU A 585 -4.85 23.58 8.62
C LEU A 585 -4.50 23.55 7.12
N TYR A 586 -3.21 23.32 6.83
CA TYR A 586 -2.67 23.07 5.49
C TYR A 586 -3.00 21.67 4.96
N GLY A 587 -3.34 20.74 5.85
CA GLY A 587 -3.69 19.36 5.53
C GLY A 587 -4.11 18.58 6.79
N GLY A 588 -4.47 17.31 6.63
CA GLY A 588 -4.85 16.44 7.75
C GLY A 588 -6.23 16.75 8.35
N THR A 589 -6.52 16.16 9.52
CA THR A 589 -7.80 16.35 10.23
C THR A 589 -7.58 16.83 11.66
N PHE A 590 -8.22 17.96 12.01
CA PHE A 590 -8.39 18.41 13.39
C PHE A 590 -9.77 17.97 13.91
N ASP A 591 -9.79 17.00 14.83
CA ASP A 591 -10.98 16.40 15.42
C ASP A 591 -11.25 16.96 16.84
N LEU A 592 -12.14 17.97 16.91
CA LEU A 592 -12.67 18.50 18.16
C LEU A 592 -13.85 17.62 18.63
N ALA A 593 -13.48 16.50 19.25
CA ALA A 593 -14.34 15.36 19.50
C ALA A 593 -15.40 15.55 20.62
N HIS A 594 -15.50 16.71 21.27
CA HIS A 594 -16.53 16.98 22.28
C HIS A 594 -17.60 17.96 21.79
N GLY A 595 -18.87 17.56 21.89
CA GLY A 595 -20.00 18.25 21.26
C GLY A 595 -20.59 19.46 22.01
N TRP A 596 -19.98 19.94 23.09
CA TRP A 596 -20.48 21.09 23.84
C TRP A 596 -20.02 22.41 23.22
N THR A 597 -20.79 23.48 23.41
CA THR A 597 -20.50 24.80 22.80
C THR A 597 -19.23 25.45 23.35
N GLY A 598 -18.81 25.06 24.56
CA GLY A 598 -17.53 25.40 25.18
C GLY A 598 -16.43 24.35 24.99
N SER A 599 -16.45 23.55 23.92
CA SER A 599 -15.24 22.80 23.50
C SER A 599 -14.29 23.64 22.67
N LEU A 600 -14.75 24.70 21.99
CA LEU A 600 -13.89 25.71 21.37
C LEU A 600 -13.97 27.04 22.14
N PHE A 601 -12.84 27.51 22.65
CA PHE A 601 -12.72 28.83 23.27
C PHE A 601 -11.73 29.72 22.52
N MET A 602 -12.26 30.66 21.74
CA MET A 602 -11.48 31.73 21.13
C MET A 602 -11.38 32.91 22.11
N ARG A 603 -10.15 33.31 22.45
CA ARG A 603 -9.84 34.50 23.24
C ARG A 603 -8.81 35.34 22.47
N SER A 604 -8.85 36.66 22.66
CA SER A 604 -7.96 37.62 21.96
C SER A 604 -7.93 37.43 20.43
N GLU A 605 -6.76 37.59 19.80
CA GLU A 605 -6.53 37.45 18.36
C GLU A 605 -6.36 35.97 17.94
N GLY A 606 -7.01 35.05 18.64
CA GLY A 606 -6.99 33.62 18.30
C GLY A 606 -7.59 33.36 16.92
N LYS A 607 -6.90 32.57 16.09
CA LYS A 607 -7.32 32.26 14.71
C LYS A 607 -7.26 30.77 14.40
N ILE A 608 -8.21 30.34 13.58
CA ILE A 608 -8.15 29.08 12.83
C ILE A 608 -8.07 29.45 11.35
N HIS A 609 -7.02 29.03 10.67
CA HIS A 609 -6.85 29.21 9.24
C HIS A 609 -7.04 27.85 8.53
N VAL A 610 -7.87 27.81 7.49
CA VAL A 610 -8.24 26.59 6.76
C VAL A 610 -7.77 26.71 5.31
N GLU A 611 -6.83 25.86 4.93
CA GLU A 611 -6.27 25.74 3.58
C GLU A 611 -6.60 24.32 3.06
N GLY A 612 -5.63 23.43 2.93
CA GLY A 612 -5.84 22.03 2.51
C GLY A 612 -6.34 21.05 3.59
N GLY A 613 -6.58 21.50 4.82
CA GLY A 613 -6.95 20.65 5.96
C GLY A 613 -8.43 20.69 6.36
N VAL A 614 -8.83 19.73 7.21
CA VAL A 614 -10.22 19.56 7.64
C VAL A 614 -10.39 19.85 9.13
N PHE A 615 -11.35 20.70 9.49
CA PHE A 615 -11.76 20.93 10.88
C PHE A 615 -13.09 20.23 11.16
N LYS A 616 -13.11 19.30 12.10
CA LYS A 616 -14.31 18.58 12.55
C LYS A 616 -14.65 19.00 13.97
N TRP A 617 -15.89 19.43 14.21
CA TRP A 617 -16.41 19.71 15.55
C TRP A 617 -17.61 18.81 15.82
N ASN A 618 -17.51 17.95 16.84
CA ASN A 618 -18.62 17.08 17.25
C ASN A 618 -19.88 17.93 17.57
N GLY A 619 -21.06 17.40 17.24
CA GLY A 619 -22.37 18.02 17.37
C GLY A 619 -22.96 18.44 16.01
N THR A 620 -24.21 18.05 15.78
CA THR A 620 -24.99 18.26 14.54
C THR A 620 -25.49 19.69 14.31
N ASP A 621 -25.04 20.67 15.11
CA ASP A 621 -25.43 22.08 14.98
C ASP A 621 -24.33 22.97 15.57
N LYS A 622 -23.19 23.05 14.86
CA LYS A 622 -22.15 24.05 15.12
C LYS A 622 -22.09 25.15 14.06
N LEU A 623 -22.91 25.06 13.01
CA LEU A 623 -22.98 26.08 11.95
C LEU A 623 -23.11 27.51 12.51
N PRO A 624 -23.98 27.81 13.49
CA PRO A 624 -24.07 29.16 14.06
C PRO A 624 -22.76 29.63 14.74
N TYR A 625 -21.96 28.72 15.26
CA TYR A 625 -20.65 29.03 15.84
C TYR A 625 -19.62 29.29 14.73
N ILE A 626 -19.57 28.45 13.69
CA ILE A 626 -18.70 28.65 12.51
C ILE A 626 -19.02 29.99 11.82
N THR A 627 -20.29 30.32 11.59
CA THR A 627 -20.72 31.62 11.04
C THR A 627 -20.19 32.80 11.88
N ASN A 628 -20.21 32.68 13.21
CA ASN A 628 -19.71 33.73 14.10
C ASN A 628 -18.17 33.86 14.05
N LEU A 629 -17.44 32.75 13.93
CA LEU A 629 -15.97 32.77 13.79
C LEU A 629 -15.54 33.45 12.48
N VAL A 630 -16.19 33.08 11.36
CA VAL A 630 -15.98 33.70 10.05
C VAL A 630 -16.31 35.19 10.09
N ALA A 631 -17.47 35.57 10.64
CA ALA A 631 -17.88 36.98 10.73
C ALA A 631 -16.98 37.84 11.63
N GLN A 632 -16.23 37.23 12.55
CA GLN A 632 -15.26 37.91 13.42
C GLN A 632 -13.82 37.89 12.87
N GLY A 633 -13.57 37.24 11.73
CA GLY A 633 -12.21 37.03 11.20
C GLY A 633 -11.35 36.08 12.06
N GLN A 634 -11.99 35.32 12.97
CA GLN A 634 -11.36 34.29 13.80
C GLN A 634 -11.24 32.94 13.07
N MET A 635 -12.01 32.76 11.99
CA MET A 635 -11.81 31.68 11.02
C MET A 635 -11.56 32.31 9.65
N THR A 636 -10.42 32.00 9.05
CA THR A 636 -9.99 32.50 7.73
C THR A 636 -9.64 31.33 6.81
N TRP A 637 -9.58 31.58 5.50
CA TRP A 637 -9.25 30.59 4.49
C TRP A 637 -8.69 31.23 3.23
N ASP A 638 -7.81 30.50 2.55
CA ASP A 638 -7.36 30.68 1.17
C ASP A 638 -6.80 29.34 0.67
N ASN A 639 -6.35 29.27 -0.60
CA ASN A 639 -5.66 28.12 -1.23
C ASN A 639 -6.23 26.73 -0.84
N GLY A 640 -7.56 26.59 -0.85
CA GLY A 640 -8.24 25.39 -0.39
C GLY A 640 -7.90 24.10 -1.16
N MET A 641 -8.49 22.98 -0.75
CA MET A 641 -8.31 21.72 -1.48
C MET A 641 -8.83 21.81 -2.91
N THR A 642 -8.18 21.09 -3.82
CA THR A 642 -8.61 20.99 -5.23
C THR A 642 -9.78 20.03 -5.45
N ASN A 643 -10.04 19.16 -4.47
CA ASN A 643 -11.14 18.19 -4.49
C ASN A 643 -12.17 18.56 -3.42
N MET A 644 -13.46 18.48 -3.77
CA MET A 644 -14.55 18.76 -2.85
C MET A 644 -14.85 17.53 -1.97
N LEU A 645 -14.97 17.69 -0.65
CA LEU A 645 -15.21 16.57 0.27
C LEU A 645 -16.64 16.01 0.23
N SER A 646 -17.62 16.86 -0.08
CA SER A 646 -19.04 16.51 -0.11
C SER A 646 -19.77 17.42 -1.09
N GLU A 647 -20.67 16.83 -1.89
CA GLU A 647 -21.62 17.58 -2.74
C GLU A 647 -22.78 18.18 -1.93
N SER A 648 -22.93 17.80 -0.64
CA SER A 648 -23.85 18.42 0.30
C SER A 648 -23.11 19.30 1.31
N TRP A 649 -23.48 20.57 1.37
CA TRP A 649 -23.05 21.48 2.44
C TRP A 649 -24.24 22.33 2.89
N ASP A 650 -24.26 22.69 4.18
CA ASP A 650 -25.33 23.51 4.77
C ASP A 650 -25.01 25.00 4.72
N HIS A 651 -23.71 25.35 4.60
CA HIS A 651 -23.26 26.73 4.52
C HIS A 651 -21.97 26.84 3.71
N SER A 652 -21.76 28.02 3.11
CA SER A 652 -20.52 28.36 2.42
C SER A 652 -20.20 29.86 2.53
N TRP A 653 -18.92 30.21 2.51
CA TRP A 653 -18.42 31.58 2.47
C TRP A 653 -17.34 31.69 1.39
N THR A 654 -17.37 32.71 0.55
CA THR A 654 -16.33 32.95 -0.47
C THR A 654 -15.52 34.21 -0.15
N ASN A 655 -14.22 34.15 -0.41
CA ASN A 655 -13.31 35.31 -0.34
C ASN A 655 -12.97 35.85 -1.76
N GLY A 656 -13.47 35.22 -2.82
CA GLY A 656 -13.20 35.54 -4.23
C GLY A 656 -12.21 34.59 -4.93
N THR A 657 -11.32 33.91 -4.19
CA THR A 657 -10.35 32.93 -4.73
C THR A 657 -10.54 31.52 -4.15
N SER A 658 -11.28 31.39 -3.06
CA SER A 658 -11.56 30.12 -2.39
C SER A 658 -12.92 30.17 -1.66
N ILE A 659 -13.55 29.00 -1.51
CA ILE A 659 -14.80 28.82 -0.77
C ILE A 659 -14.54 27.99 0.48
N LEU A 660 -14.93 28.50 1.65
CA LEU A 660 -15.04 27.73 2.88
C LEU A 660 -16.42 27.09 2.92
N TYR A 661 -16.49 25.77 3.05
CA TYR A 661 -17.72 25.00 3.19
C TYR A 661 -17.91 24.51 4.63
N ALA A 662 -19.16 24.34 5.04
CA ALA A 662 -19.51 23.66 6.28
C ALA A 662 -20.73 22.74 6.11
N GLU A 663 -20.63 21.51 6.62
CA GLU A 663 -21.65 20.45 6.56
C GLU A 663 -21.89 19.86 7.96
N ALA A 664 -23.15 19.75 8.38
CA ALA A 664 -23.58 19.22 9.67
C ALA A 664 -24.02 17.74 9.59
N ALA A 665 -23.14 16.87 9.06
CA ALA A 665 -23.42 15.45 8.83
C ALA A 665 -22.78 14.51 9.86
N GLY A 666 -23.33 13.30 10.01
CA GLY A 666 -22.69 12.19 10.75
C GLY A 666 -22.43 12.43 12.24
N GLY A 667 -23.12 13.39 12.88
CA GLY A 667 -22.86 13.76 14.27
C GLY A 667 -21.81 14.86 14.45
N TYR A 668 -21.24 15.39 13.37
CA TYR A 668 -20.25 16.46 13.36
C TYR A 668 -20.74 17.68 12.58
N THR A 669 -20.08 18.82 12.78
CA THR A 669 -19.99 19.89 11.80
C THR A 669 -18.56 19.85 11.24
N THR A 670 -18.43 19.54 9.96
CA THR A 670 -17.16 19.47 9.23
C THR A 670 -16.98 20.75 8.43
N VAL A 671 -15.78 21.32 8.46
CA VAL A 671 -15.41 22.57 7.77
C VAL A 671 -14.14 22.33 6.96
N TRP A 672 -14.15 22.78 5.70
CA TRP A 672 -13.01 22.67 4.78
C TRP A 672 -13.01 23.82 3.78
N ALA A 673 -11.84 24.17 3.25
CA ALA A 673 -11.72 25.14 2.16
C ALA A 673 -11.53 24.42 0.81
N PHE A 674 -12.00 25.06 -0.25
CA PHE A 674 -11.90 24.62 -1.64
C PHE A 674 -11.32 25.75 -2.50
N ASP A 675 -10.31 25.45 -3.32
CA ASP A 675 -9.70 26.42 -4.21
C ASP A 675 -10.49 26.54 -5.52
N THR A 676 -11.21 27.65 -5.70
CA THR A 676 -11.95 27.91 -6.93
C THR A 676 -11.05 28.22 -8.13
N THR A 677 -9.76 28.52 -7.92
CA THR A 677 -8.80 28.69 -9.03
C THR A 677 -8.25 27.36 -9.53
N SER A 678 -8.47 26.27 -8.80
CA SER A 678 -8.12 24.90 -9.22
C SER A 678 -9.21 24.20 -10.03
N VAL A 679 -10.41 24.77 -10.11
CA VAL A 679 -11.47 24.25 -10.97
C VAL A 679 -11.05 24.48 -12.43
N PRO A 680 -10.92 23.45 -13.27
CA PRO A 680 -10.65 23.63 -14.69
C PRO A 680 -11.69 24.57 -15.30
N ALA A 681 -11.24 25.52 -16.11
CA ALA A 681 -12.06 26.55 -16.72
C ALA A 681 -11.67 26.72 -18.19
N GLY A 682 -12.59 27.23 -19.01
CA GLY A 682 -12.35 27.35 -20.44
C GLY A 682 -12.18 25.98 -21.11
N TYR A 683 -11.15 25.85 -21.95
CA TYR A 683 -10.82 24.60 -22.62
C TYR A 683 -10.52 23.43 -21.65
N ASP A 684 -9.78 23.66 -20.56
CA ASP A 684 -9.41 22.61 -19.60
C ASP A 684 -10.65 21.93 -18.95
N ALA A 685 -11.74 22.71 -18.78
CA ALA A 685 -13.02 22.19 -18.32
C ALA A 685 -13.71 21.30 -19.36
N PHE A 686 -13.62 21.69 -20.63
CA PHE A 686 -14.17 20.95 -21.77
C PHE A 686 -13.38 19.66 -22.03
N GLU A 687 -12.05 19.72 -21.96
CA GLU A 687 -11.14 18.57 -22.02
C GLU A 687 -11.49 17.53 -20.95
N THR A 688 -11.66 17.99 -19.70
CA THR A 688 -12.05 17.14 -18.57
C THR A 688 -13.47 16.57 -18.72
N LEU A 689 -14.41 17.35 -19.27
CA LEU A 689 -15.80 16.93 -19.46
C LEU A 689 -15.94 15.79 -20.49
N TYR A 690 -15.07 15.77 -21.50
CA TYR A 690 -15.09 14.81 -22.60
C TYR A 690 -14.00 13.73 -22.53
N ASP A 691 -13.11 13.76 -21.52
CA ASP A 691 -12.02 12.79 -21.30
C ASP A 691 -11.07 12.68 -22.50
N LEU A 692 -10.67 13.83 -23.05
CA LEU A 692 -9.88 13.92 -24.29
C LEU A 692 -8.43 13.47 -24.09
N GLN A 693 -7.87 12.83 -25.11
CA GLN A 693 -6.54 12.21 -25.05
C GLN A 693 -5.53 12.88 -25.98
N GLU A 694 -5.98 13.56 -27.05
CA GLU A 694 -5.10 14.19 -28.05
C GLU A 694 -4.85 15.69 -27.79
N GLY A 695 -5.53 16.30 -26.80
CA GLY A 695 -5.35 17.70 -26.39
C GLY A 695 -5.94 18.73 -27.36
N ALA A 696 -5.68 20.02 -27.16
CA ALA A 696 -6.32 21.13 -27.91
C ALA A 696 -6.24 21.03 -29.45
N GLU A 697 -5.10 20.56 -29.98
CA GLU A 697 -4.85 20.40 -31.43
C GLU A 697 -5.18 18.97 -31.94
N GLY A 698 -5.70 18.12 -31.06
CA GLY A 698 -6.10 16.75 -31.34
C GLY A 698 -7.46 16.62 -32.04
N ASP A 699 -7.77 15.41 -32.52
CA ASP A 699 -9.02 15.05 -33.21
C ASP A 699 -9.46 13.67 -32.68
N ASP A 700 -10.00 13.69 -31.44
CA ASP A 700 -10.25 12.48 -30.66
C ASP A 700 -11.27 11.56 -31.37
N ASP A 701 -12.29 12.12 -32.03
CA ASP A 701 -13.36 11.37 -32.73
C ASP A 701 -13.18 11.16 -34.25
N LYS A 702 -12.25 11.88 -34.89
CA LYS A 702 -11.81 11.75 -36.29
C LYS A 702 -12.78 12.33 -37.32
N ASP A 703 -13.42 13.45 -37.00
CA ASP A 703 -14.23 14.23 -37.95
C ASP A 703 -13.41 15.22 -38.81
N GLY A 704 -12.19 15.56 -38.37
CA GLY A 704 -11.26 16.46 -39.04
C GLY A 704 -11.27 17.92 -38.54
N LEU A 705 -12.03 18.24 -37.50
CA LEU A 705 -11.92 19.45 -36.69
C LEU A 705 -11.02 19.17 -35.47
N SER A 706 -10.38 20.20 -34.91
CA SER A 706 -9.63 20.03 -33.67
C SER A 706 -10.53 20.18 -32.44
N ASN A 707 -10.17 19.52 -31.34
CA ASN A 707 -10.86 19.63 -30.05
C ASN A 707 -11.05 21.09 -29.59
N LEU A 708 -10.05 21.97 -29.83
CA LEU A 708 -10.17 23.41 -29.57
C LEU A 708 -11.15 24.11 -30.53
N GLY A 709 -11.20 23.69 -31.80
CA GLY A 709 -12.17 24.16 -32.77
C GLY A 709 -13.60 23.85 -32.34
N GLU A 710 -13.85 22.62 -31.87
CA GLU A 710 -15.14 22.20 -31.32
C GLU A 710 -15.50 22.93 -30.03
N TYR A 711 -14.54 23.09 -29.10
CA TYR A 711 -14.73 23.92 -27.91
C TYR A 711 -15.17 25.34 -28.28
N ALA A 712 -14.54 25.95 -29.29
CA ALA A 712 -14.85 27.32 -29.68
C ALA A 712 -16.21 27.48 -30.38
N ILE A 713 -16.70 26.44 -31.07
CA ILE A 713 -17.93 26.50 -31.87
C ILE A 713 -19.06 25.59 -31.37
N ASN A 714 -18.98 25.11 -30.13
CA ASN A 714 -19.99 24.29 -29.46
C ASN A 714 -20.25 22.94 -30.15
N GLY A 715 -19.17 22.19 -30.42
CA GLY A 715 -19.16 20.79 -30.90
C GLY A 715 -19.04 19.76 -29.77
N ASN A 716 -18.78 18.51 -30.13
CA ASN A 716 -18.63 17.39 -29.20
C ASN A 716 -17.54 16.41 -29.68
N PRO A 717 -16.29 16.53 -29.16
CA PRO A 717 -15.08 15.78 -29.57
C PRO A 717 -15.07 14.28 -29.29
N THR A 718 -16.23 13.71 -28.95
CA THR A 718 -16.45 12.27 -28.80
C THR A 718 -17.50 11.73 -29.77
N ASN A 719 -17.98 12.56 -30.70
CA ASN A 719 -19.11 12.32 -31.57
C ASN A 719 -18.95 13.05 -32.92
N ALA A 720 -18.24 12.39 -33.85
CA ALA A 720 -17.87 12.84 -35.21
C ALA A 720 -19.03 13.19 -36.18
N ALA A 721 -20.25 13.36 -35.66
CA ALA A 721 -21.43 13.88 -36.35
C ALA A 721 -21.86 15.26 -35.83
N ASP A 722 -21.20 15.81 -34.81
CA ASP A 722 -21.54 17.05 -34.12
C ASP A 722 -20.35 18.03 -34.11
N THR A 723 -19.91 18.38 -35.32
CA THR A 723 -18.79 19.29 -35.67
C THR A 723 -19.01 20.75 -35.22
N GLY A 724 -19.87 20.97 -34.22
CA GLY A 724 -20.37 22.24 -33.72
C GLY A 724 -21.19 23.08 -34.69
N GLN A 725 -21.45 24.32 -34.28
CA GLN A 725 -22.48 25.18 -34.85
C GLN A 725 -21.93 26.11 -35.94
N MET A 726 -21.85 25.59 -37.17
CA MET A 726 -21.52 26.37 -38.37
C MET A 726 -22.67 26.38 -39.40
N GLY A 727 -22.74 27.43 -40.20
CA GLY A 727 -23.75 27.57 -41.25
C GLY A 727 -23.33 28.50 -42.38
N MET A 728 -23.79 28.21 -43.59
CA MET A 728 -23.53 29.02 -44.78
C MET A 728 -24.82 29.26 -45.56
N SER A 729 -25.02 30.48 -46.06
CA SER A 729 -26.15 30.81 -46.94
C SER A 729 -25.79 31.90 -47.94
N SER A 730 -26.51 31.96 -49.06
CA SER A 730 -26.35 33.04 -50.04
C SER A 730 -27.67 33.35 -50.75
N ASP A 731 -27.89 34.63 -51.03
CA ASP A 731 -29.02 35.13 -51.83
C ASP A 731 -28.63 35.52 -53.28
N GLY A 732 -27.37 35.28 -53.66
CA GLY A 732 -26.79 35.65 -54.96
C GLY A 732 -26.20 37.07 -55.03
N SER A 733 -26.37 37.88 -53.98
CA SER A 733 -25.69 39.18 -53.80
C SER A 733 -24.80 39.21 -52.56
N THR A 734 -25.24 38.53 -51.50
CA THR A 734 -24.55 38.37 -50.23
C THR A 734 -24.25 36.90 -49.99
N PHE A 735 -23.09 36.60 -49.41
CA PHE A 735 -22.77 35.30 -48.81
C PHE A 735 -22.63 35.49 -47.30
N ALA A 736 -23.40 34.75 -46.51
CA ALA A 736 -23.37 34.82 -45.05
C ALA A 736 -22.70 33.55 -44.48
N TYR A 737 -21.60 33.74 -43.75
CA TYR A 737 -20.91 32.72 -42.98
C TYR A 737 -21.26 32.89 -41.50
N VAL A 738 -21.82 31.84 -40.90
CA VAL A 738 -22.36 31.82 -39.55
C VAL A 738 -21.58 30.81 -38.72
N HIS A 739 -21.15 31.20 -37.52
CA HIS A 739 -20.51 30.29 -36.56
C HIS A 739 -20.92 30.64 -35.12
N ALA A 740 -20.83 29.69 -34.20
CA ALA A 740 -20.83 29.99 -32.78
C ALA A 740 -19.49 30.63 -32.34
N LYS A 741 -19.54 31.31 -31.21
CA LYS A 741 -18.40 31.89 -30.51
C LYS A 741 -18.68 31.90 -29.01
N LEU A 742 -17.71 31.52 -28.21
CA LEU A 742 -17.72 31.68 -26.75
C LEU A 742 -17.99 33.16 -26.37
N ALA A 743 -18.96 33.36 -25.48
CA ALA A 743 -19.41 34.68 -25.04
C ALA A 743 -18.48 35.28 -23.98
N ASP A 744 -18.03 34.45 -23.03
CA ASP A 744 -17.34 34.88 -21.80
C ASP A 744 -15.89 34.37 -21.67
N ASP A 745 -15.38 33.59 -22.63
CA ASP A 745 -13.96 33.22 -22.70
C ASP A 745 -13.16 34.20 -23.60
N SER A 746 -12.27 34.97 -22.99
CA SER A 746 -11.37 35.89 -23.69
C SER A 746 -10.01 35.31 -24.10
N SER A 747 -9.69 34.07 -23.70
CA SER A 747 -8.48 33.38 -24.13
C SER A 747 -8.60 32.86 -25.57
N VAL A 748 -9.82 32.58 -26.04
CA VAL A 748 -10.08 32.12 -27.41
C VAL A 748 -10.37 33.30 -28.33
N THR A 749 -9.60 33.40 -29.42
CA THR A 749 -9.79 34.39 -30.48
C THR A 749 -10.24 33.76 -31.79
N TYR A 750 -10.97 34.56 -32.58
CA TYR A 750 -11.68 34.12 -33.78
C TYR A 750 -11.30 35.05 -34.94
N ARG A 751 -10.82 34.48 -36.04
CA ARG A 751 -10.45 35.21 -37.26
C ARG A 751 -11.07 34.51 -38.46
N LEU A 752 -11.71 35.26 -39.36
CA LEU A 752 -12.01 34.73 -40.69
C LEU A 752 -10.83 35.02 -41.61
N ILE A 753 -10.29 33.96 -42.20
CA ILE A 753 -9.33 34.01 -43.30
C ILE A 753 -10.14 33.89 -44.59
N ASP A 754 -9.96 34.82 -45.53
CA ASP A 754 -10.76 34.85 -46.75
C ASP A 754 -9.95 35.18 -48.00
N THR A 755 -10.33 34.55 -49.12
CA THR A 755 -9.70 34.79 -50.44
C THR A 755 -10.65 34.45 -51.59
N THR A 756 -10.33 34.91 -52.80
CA THR A 756 -11.10 34.62 -54.03
C THR A 756 -10.44 33.60 -54.96
N ASP A 757 -9.26 33.06 -54.62
CA ASP A 757 -8.54 32.05 -55.40
C ASP A 757 -7.58 31.28 -54.47
N LEU A 758 -7.79 29.97 -54.28
CA LEU A 758 -6.96 29.12 -53.40
C LEU A 758 -5.53 28.87 -53.92
N VAL A 759 -5.21 29.26 -55.14
CA VAL A 759 -3.91 29.02 -55.80
C VAL A 759 -3.09 30.30 -55.91
N ASN A 760 -3.71 31.42 -56.30
CA ASN A 760 -3.02 32.71 -56.52
C ASN A 760 -3.70 33.91 -55.84
N GLY A 761 -4.75 33.69 -55.05
CA GLY A 761 -5.46 34.74 -54.34
C GLY A 761 -4.58 35.40 -53.28
N SER A 762 -4.80 36.70 -53.06
CA SER A 762 -4.32 37.32 -51.83
C SER A 762 -5.23 36.87 -50.69
N VAL A 763 -4.62 36.42 -49.59
CA VAL A 763 -5.35 36.16 -48.35
C VAL A 763 -5.62 37.49 -47.66
N THR A 764 -6.89 37.74 -47.33
CA THR A 764 -7.34 38.81 -46.45
C THR A 764 -7.92 38.20 -45.17
N THR A 765 -8.08 39.04 -44.15
CA THR A 765 -8.69 38.63 -42.88
C THR A 765 -9.86 39.54 -42.55
N ASN A 766 -10.98 38.94 -42.11
CA ASN A 766 -12.22 39.64 -41.77
C ASN A 766 -12.74 40.56 -42.90
N GLY A 767 -12.66 40.10 -44.16
CA GLY A 767 -13.06 40.80 -45.38
C GLY A 767 -14.57 40.93 -45.60
N TYR A 768 -15.39 40.67 -44.58
CA TYR A 768 -16.83 40.85 -44.60
C TYR A 768 -17.22 42.34 -44.66
N VAL A 769 -18.37 42.65 -45.26
CA VAL A 769 -18.93 44.01 -45.32
C VAL A 769 -19.80 44.36 -44.10
N SER A 770 -20.27 43.36 -43.35
CA SER A 770 -20.88 43.55 -42.03
C SER A 770 -20.83 42.26 -41.20
N GLN A 771 -20.80 42.42 -39.88
CA GLN A 771 -20.90 41.34 -38.91
C GLN A 771 -22.03 41.65 -37.92
N VAL A 772 -22.79 40.62 -37.52
CA VAL A 772 -23.91 40.72 -36.57
C VAL A 772 -23.78 39.61 -35.53
N ASN A 773 -23.83 39.98 -34.26
CA ASN A 773 -23.88 39.04 -33.14
C ASN A 773 -25.34 38.80 -32.74
N GLY A 774 -25.69 37.53 -32.55
CA GLY A 774 -26.96 37.08 -31.99
C GLY A 774 -27.03 37.27 -30.47
N PRO A 775 -28.14 36.84 -29.84
CA PRO A 775 -28.20 36.69 -28.39
C PRO A 775 -27.20 35.61 -27.92
N VAL A 776 -26.84 35.67 -26.64
CA VAL A 776 -26.14 34.60 -25.94
C VAL A 776 -27.14 33.48 -25.61
N ASP A 777 -26.75 32.23 -25.86
CA ASP A 777 -27.47 30.99 -25.52
C ASP A 777 -26.48 29.98 -24.94
N GLY A 778 -26.62 29.66 -23.65
CA GLY A 778 -25.55 29.02 -22.87
C GLY A 778 -24.30 29.90 -22.82
N ASP A 779 -23.13 29.29 -22.99
CA ASP A 779 -21.82 29.97 -22.98
C ASP A 779 -21.45 30.57 -24.35
N TYR A 780 -22.34 30.51 -25.35
CA TYR A 780 -22.06 30.86 -26.74
C TYR A 780 -22.99 31.96 -27.27
N LEU A 781 -22.54 32.65 -28.31
CA LEU A 781 -23.35 33.52 -29.15
C LEU A 781 -23.11 33.21 -30.64
N THR A 782 -24.11 33.40 -31.47
CA THR A 782 -23.97 33.24 -32.92
C THR A 782 -23.37 34.49 -33.55
N VAL A 783 -22.34 34.34 -34.39
CA VAL A 783 -21.76 35.42 -35.21
C VAL A 783 -22.13 35.19 -36.67
N THR A 784 -22.72 36.20 -37.32
CA THR A 784 -23.05 36.18 -38.76
C THR A 784 -22.19 37.19 -39.51
N ASN A 785 -21.38 36.72 -40.45
CA ASN A 785 -20.43 37.50 -41.25
C ASN A 785 -20.92 37.56 -42.70
N ASN A 786 -21.22 38.76 -43.20
CA ASN A 786 -21.80 38.97 -44.53
C ASN A 786 -20.75 39.48 -45.52
N TYR A 787 -20.51 38.74 -46.59
CA TYR A 787 -19.60 39.08 -47.68
C TYR A 787 -20.39 39.57 -48.91
N ASP A 788 -19.96 40.67 -49.51
CA ASP A 788 -20.46 41.11 -50.82
C ASP A 788 -19.88 40.21 -51.92
N MET A 789 -20.78 39.62 -52.72
CA MET A 789 -20.47 38.75 -53.85
C MET A 789 -20.60 39.45 -55.21
N THR A 790 -20.92 40.75 -55.23
CA THR A 790 -21.11 41.54 -56.46
C THR A 790 -19.85 41.52 -57.32
N GLY A 791 -19.90 40.77 -58.43
CA GLY A 791 -18.78 40.64 -59.36
C GLY A 791 -17.70 39.65 -58.94
N LYS A 792 -17.86 38.93 -57.82
CA LYS A 792 -17.00 37.80 -57.43
C LYS A 792 -17.61 36.48 -57.92
N PRO A 793 -16.89 35.67 -58.72
CA PRO A 793 -17.40 34.36 -59.13
C PRO A 793 -17.37 33.33 -58.00
N GLU A 794 -16.46 33.51 -57.03
CA GLU A 794 -16.22 32.61 -55.90
C GLU A 794 -15.64 33.39 -54.70
N GLN A 795 -15.76 32.81 -53.51
CA GLN A 795 -15.23 33.31 -52.24
C GLN A 795 -14.96 32.08 -51.36
N PHE A 796 -13.74 31.97 -50.87
CA PHE A 796 -13.30 30.98 -49.90
C PHE A 796 -13.16 31.66 -48.54
N ILE A 797 -13.58 30.96 -47.48
CA ILE A 797 -13.57 31.41 -46.09
C ILE A 797 -13.15 30.22 -45.24
N GLU A 798 -12.23 30.47 -44.32
CA GLU A 798 -11.76 29.56 -43.28
C GLU A 798 -11.96 30.29 -41.94
N LEU A 799 -12.54 29.59 -40.96
CA LEU A 799 -12.61 30.09 -39.58
C LEU A 799 -11.41 29.54 -38.83
N GLU A 800 -10.59 30.45 -38.36
CA GLU A 800 -9.43 30.14 -37.54
C GLU A 800 -9.73 30.53 -36.09
N VAL A 801 -9.37 29.62 -35.19
CA VAL A 801 -9.52 29.70 -33.75
C VAL A 801 -8.13 29.60 -33.14
N GLU A 802 -7.72 30.60 -32.36
CA GLU A 802 -6.41 30.64 -31.69
C GLU A 802 -6.64 30.87 -30.18
N GLN A 803 -6.05 30.01 -29.33
CA GLN A 803 -5.94 30.22 -27.87
C GLN A 803 -4.70 31.09 -27.56
N GLN A 804 -4.83 32.07 -26.65
CA GLN A 804 -3.77 33.09 -26.35
C GLN A 804 -2.80 32.73 -25.23
#